data_AF-A0A418CJD7-F1
#
_entry.id   AF-A0A418CJD7-F1
#
_cell.length_a   1.000
_cell.length_b   1.000
_cell.length_c   1.000
_cell.angle_alpha   90.00
_cell.angle_beta   90.00
_cell.angle_gamma   90.00
#
_symmetry.space_group_name_H-M   'P 1'
#
loop_
_entity.id
_entity.type
_entity.pdbx_description
1 polymer ?
#
loop_
_entity_poly.entity_id
_entity_poly.type
_entity_poly.pdbx_seq_one_letter_code
_entity_poly.pdbx_strand_id
1 'polypeptide(L)'
;MPITAYKGVVVHSLALGQLEMLNPGLIGVNEKGTIKYVVDLATHSLDSVAFDNVRPRIYCRLVDYNDKLLIPGFIDGHAHAPQYSFLGVGMHLPLLDWLNTYTFPHEAKFADPAYVTIACRTRLCYVHVGLMRGCRYARSMYTKAVTRHVLNGTTTCSYFATIHLEACKVLADIVHDIGQRGYLGKVNMDRNATPELTESTHGSLADTTSFIEYIATKHNSLLTPVITPRFVPRSIVHHPDSDVHVSCSTSSALMTGLAALSNTHTLPIQSHLSENAKEIEWVQALHPDCSSYAEVYDRHGLLNDRTYMAHCIWCTRDERSLMKHRGTSMIHCKPNTNLVLSSPNSNFSLSSGVLNVRQLLNEGVKVGLGTDVSAGYSTSMLDAIRHAVIASKVTALTSPTHQPLTYAEAFHLATVGSAACLGLHDVVGNFVPGKELDMLVVDLGSINSAVDTHDHDDCSSRFQKFLFLGDDRNIVHVYVRGRRLVHLARTIEQVNKQHRIAQQGDRRTRNQREDVSGRRLTDEEKAMAAHHTFVRQLVDGSMRIPVRNPRRGDYDIMQVSIDAHLTLLTWSPLLSSPDARQASSAQTLELEDVVSIVPWTHKMPTKKPSAAELEMASKGGCWYFGVCVAYTKQQRTQQLMLLCHNAAEQEQLVLSFRTLIRNAKQRRSSLQLADAARLTPGMTASHMTPTQPAMPSQHIPLLVRR
;
A
#
# COMPACT_ATOMS: atom_id res chain seq x y z
N MET A 1 26.63 6.35 -23.39
CA MET A 1 25.27 5.84 -22.94
C MET A 1 24.55 6.93 -22.13
N PRO A 2 23.22 7.24 -22.54
CA PRO A 2 22.54 8.34 -21.83
C PRO A 2 22.44 8.06 -20.32
N ILE A 3 22.85 8.94 -19.52
CA ILE A 3 22.83 8.84 -18.04
C ILE A 3 21.73 9.76 -17.50
N THR A 4 20.92 9.16 -16.66
CA THR A 4 20.00 10.03 -15.88
C THR A 4 20.59 10.33 -14.50
N ALA A 5 20.66 11.65 -14.22
CA ALA A 5 21.25 12.07 -12.94
C ALA A 5 20.13 12.55 -11.99
N TYR A 6 20.12 11.88 -10.76
CA TYR A 6 19.13 12.29 -9.75
C TYR A 6 19.79 13.13 -8.66
N LYS A 7 19.23 14.33 -8.47
CA LYS A 7 19.82 15.26 -7.48
C LYS A 7 18.86 15.41 -6.30
N GLY A 8 19.35 15.20 -5.03
CA GLY A 8 18.59 15.36 -3.77
C GLY A 8 19.51 15.09 -2.57
N VAL A 9 18.84 14.92 -1.39
CA VAL A 9 19.62 14.52 -0.20
C VAL A 9 19.75 12.99 -0.17
N VAL A 10 21.00 12.51 -0.42
CA VAL A 10 21.20 11.05 -0.54
C VAL A 10 21.62 10.48 0.82
N VAL A 11 20.80 9.49 1.24
CA VAL A 11 21.13 8.82 2.51
C VAL A 11 21.21 7.30 2.26
N HIS A 12 22.34 6.68 2.59
CA HIS A 12 22.41 5.21 2.45
C HIS A 12 23.46 4.66 3.41
N SER A 13 23.35 3.37 3.67
CA SER A 13 24.26 2.69 4.63
C SER A 13 25.44 2.06 3.89
N LEU A 14 26.75 2.33 4.33
CA LEU A 14 27.93 1.69 3.71
C LEU A 14 28.35 0.44 4.48
N ALA A 15 28.14 0.53 5.74
CA ALA A 15 28.46 -0.62 6.62
C ALA A 15 27.61 -0.51 7.90
N LEU A 16 27.65 -1.63 8.66
CA LEU A 16 26.84 -1.65 9.89
C LEU A 16 27.17 -0.44 10.78
N GLY A 17 26.14 0.48 10.99
CA GLY A 17 26.29 1.64 11.89
C GLY A 17 26.91 2.84 11.17
N GLN A 18 27.28 2.63 9.85
CA GLN A 18 27.92 3.75 9.12
C GLN A 18 26.94 4.27 8.06
N LEU A 19 26.46 5.49 8.36
CA LEU A 19 25.49 6.12 7.46
C LEU A 19 26.16 7.27 6.69
N GLU A 20 26.02 7.26 5.37
CA GLU A 20 26.55 8.37 4.56
C GLU A 20 25.38 9.25 4.09
N MET A 21 25.58 10.58 4.38
CA MET A 21 24.53 11.53 3.95
C MET A 21 25.16 12.64 3.09
N LEU A 22 24.67 12.74 1.87
CA LEU A 22 25.19 13.76 0.92
C LEU A 22 24.09 14.80 0.67
N ASN A 23 24.45 16.06 0.99
CA ASN A 23 23.45 17.15 0.86
C ASN A 23 24.12 18.40 0.28
N PRO A 24 23.94 18.68 -1.05
CA PRO A 24 23.15 17.85 -1.97
C PRO A 24 24.01 16.74 -2.60
N GLY A 25 23.34 15.59 -2.77
CA GLY A 25 24.01 14.44 -3.44
C GLY A 25 23.49 14.24 -4.86
N LEU A 26 24.39 13.62 -5.74
CA LEU A 26 24.02 13.36 -7.14
C LEU A 26 24.29 11.89 -7.46
N ILE A 27 23.15 11.19 -7.98
CA ILE A 27 23.33 9.78 -8.39
C ILE A 27 23.14 9.69 -9.91
N GLY A 28 24.17 9.14 -10.59
CA GLY A 28 24.06 8.93 -12.05
C GLY A 28 23.78 7.46 -12.38
N VAL A 29 22.77 7.30 -13.25
CA VAL A 29 22.38 5.91 -13.56
C VAL A 29 22.32 5.76 -15.08
N ASN A 30 22.78 4.60 -15.49
CA ASN A 30 22.74 4.39 -16.96
C ASN A 30 21.38 3.84 -17.39
N GLU A 31 21.14 3.55 -18.62
CA GLU A 31 19.82 3.11 -19.15
C GLU A 31 19.46 1.71 -18.65
N LYS A 32 20.53 1.01 -18.23
CA LYS A 32 20.23 -0.36 -17.73
C LYS A 32 19.86 -0.33 -16.24
N GLY A 33 19.88 0.92 -15.65
CA GLY A 33 19.50 1.05 -14.22
C GLY A 33 20.69 0.81 -13.27
N THR A 34 21.92 0.81 -13.78
CA THR A 34 23.13 0.61 -12.94
C THR A 34 23.71 1.98 -12.53
N ILE A 35 24.12 1.98 -11.27
CA ILE A 35 24.68 3.23 -10.73
C ILE A 35 26.13 3.41 -11.21
N LYS A 36 26.41 4.56 -11.84
CA LYS A 36 27.79 4.79 -12.37
C LYS A 36 28.60 5.66 -11.42
N TYR A 37 27.84 6.62 -10.85
CA TYR A 37 28.62 7.42 -9.88
C TYR A 37 27.68 8.03 -8.84
N VAL A 38 28.18 8.26 -7.62
CA VAL A 38 27.49 9.01 -6.54
C VAL A 38 28.44 10.11 -6.05
N VAL A 39 27.93 11.37 -6.16
CA VAL A 39 28.88 12.48 -5.92
C VAL A 39 28.25 13.41 -4.87
N ASP A 40 29.19 13.89 -4.05
CA ASP A 40 28.77 14.95 -3.09
C ASP A 40 28.94 16.33 -3.71
N LEU A 41 27.80 16.97 -3.91
CA LEU A 41 27.87 18.28 -4.64
C LEU A 41 28.26 19.41 -3.69
N ALA A 42 28.43 19.07 -2.43
CA ALA A 42 29.01 20.08 -1.51
C ALA A 42 30.50 20.27 -1.74
N THR A 43 31.11 19.22 -2.27
CA THR A 43 32.58 19.30 -2.45
C THR A 43 32.93 19.29 -3.94
N HIS A 44 32.02 18.97 -4.75
CA HIS A 44 32.31 18.87 -6.20
C HIS A 44 31.26 19.68 -6.98
N SER A 45 31.81 20.55 -8.05
CA SER A 45 30.85 21.30 -8.89
C SER A 45 30.24 20.40 -9.97
N LEU A 46 28.94 20.64 -10.17
CA LEU A 46 28.23 19.86 -11.22
C LEU A 46 28.99 19.88 -12.54
N ASP A 47 29.83 20.94 -12.72
CA ASP A 47 30.61 21.12 -13.97
C ASP A 47 31.86 20.23 -13.97
N SER A 48 32.24 19.75 -12.79
CA SER A 48 33.48 18.94 -12.62
C SER A 48 33.16 17.45 -12.68
N VAL A 49 31.83 17.07 -12.74
CA VAL A 49 31.51 15.63 -12.84
C VAL A 49 31.63 15.20 -14.30
N ALA A 50 32.96 14.95 -14.77
CA ALA A 50 33.39 14.44 -16.09
C ALA A 50 32.56 13.21 -16.48
N PHE A 51 31.43 13.42 -17.18
CA PHE A 51 30.65 12.35 -17.84
C PHE A 51 31.54 11.51 -18.75
N ASP A 52 32.56 10.83 -18.20
CA ASP A 52 33.43 9.95 -19.02
C ASP A 52 33.33 10.30 -20.51
N ASN A 53 34.09 11.37 -21.06
CA ASN A 53 34.59 11.50 -22.44
C ASN A 53 33.46 11.43 -23.46
N VAL A 54 32.25 12.07 -23.22
CA VAL A 54 31.31 12.29 -24.35
C VAL A 54 30.66 13.67 -24.14
N ARG A 55 31.29 14.82 -24.46
CA ARG A 55 30.69 16.15 -24.66
C ARG A 55 29.49 16.37 -23.74
N PRO A 56 29.51 17.35 -22.79
CA PRO A 56 28.83 17.68 -21.53
C PRO A 56 27.56 18.51 -21.76
N ARG A 57 26.57 18.04 -22.63
CA ARG A 57 25.32 18.83 -22.37
C ARG A 57 24.15 18.20 -23.14
N ILE A 58 24.37 17.03 -23.91
CA ILE A 58 23.22 16.68 -24.77
C ILE A 58 22.75 15.27 -24.42
N TYR A 59 23.39 14.52 -23.19
CA TYR A 59 22.78 13.16 -23.06
C TYR A 59 22.55 12.86 -21.58
N CYS A 60 22.53 13.87 -20.69
CA CYS A 60 22.31 13.55 -19.26
C CYS A 60 21.03 14.25 -18.80
N ARG A 61 19.99 13.41 -18.68
CA ARG A 61 18.74 13.93 -18.07
C ARG A 61 18.90 14.12 -16.56
N LEU A 62 18.78 15.43 -16.14
CA LEU A 62 18.87 15.71 -14.70
C LEU A 62 17.46 15.76 -14.08
N VAL A 63 17.29 14.87 -13.15
CA VAL A 63 16.04 14.90 -12.35
C VAL A 63 16.35 15.45 -10.95
N ASP A 64 15.72 16.64 -10.69
CA ASP A 64 16.07 17.32 -9.43
C ASP A 64 14.90 17.19 -8.43
N TYR A 65 15.27 16.47 -7.31
CA TYR A 65 14.23 16.29 -6.27
C TYR A 65 14.45 17.26 -5.11
N ASN A 66 15.25 18.33 -5.34
CA ASN A 66 15.53 19.42 -4.38
C ASN A 66 15.91 18.88 -3.00
N ASP A 67 15.11 19.19 -1.96
CA ASP A 67 15.56 18.86 -0.59
C ASP A 67 14.93 17.53 -0.15
N LYS A 68 14.41 16.76 -1.16
CA LYS A 68 13.81 15.45 -0.77
C LYS A 68 14.90 14.42 -0.49
N LEU A 69 14.51 13.47 0.39
CA LEU A 69 15.48 12.41 0.74
C LEU A 69 15.45 11.27 -0.29
N LEU A 70 16.64 11.01 -0.82
CA LEU A 70 16.79 9.80 -1.66
C LEU A 70 17.45 8.67 -0.86
N ILE A 71 16.64 7.63 -0.62
CA ILE A 71 17.19 6.53 0.18
C ILE A 71 17.02 5.22 -0.62
N PRO A 72 17.90 4.17 -0.22
CA PRO A 72 17.72 2.89 -0.92
C PRO A 72 16.33 2.29 -0.65
N GLY A 73 15.83 1.56 -1.69
CA GLY A 73 14.54 0.88 -1.49
C GLY A 73 14.62 -0.14 -0.35
N PHE A 74 13.50 -0.27 0.36
CA PHE A 74 13.51 -1.26 1.46
C PHE A 74 13.42 -2.68 0.91
N ILE A 75 14.05 -3.60 1.73
CA ILE A 75 14.05 -5.02 1.31
C ILE A 75 13.36 -5.82 2.43
N ASP A 76 12.23 -6.36 1.97
CA ASP A 76 11.52 -7.25 2.91
C ASP A 76 11.90 -8.72 2.68
N GLY A 77 12.56 -9.30 3.73
CA GLY A 77 13.18 -10.63 3.52
C GLY A 77 12.17 -11.75 3.85
N HIS A 78 10.91 -11.34 4.30
CA HIS A 78 9.97 -12.42 4.68
C HIS A 78 8.56 -11.83 4.77
N ALA A 79 7.68 -12.28 3.83
CA ALA A 79 6.27 -11.82 3.87
C ALA A 79 5.38 -12.92 3.29
N HIS A 80 4.14 -13.04 3.93
CA HIS A 80 3.15 -13.99 3.38
C HIS A 80 2.07 -13.21 2.60
N ALA A 81 2.11 -13.41 1.29
CA ALA A 81 1.19 -12.60 0.45
C ALA A 81 -0.26 -13.05 0.63
N PRO A 82 -0.55 -14.34 0.80
CA PRO A 82 -1.96 -14.79 0.90
C PRO A 82 -2.60 -14.40 2.23
N GLN A 83 -1.78 -13.95 3.15
CA GLN A 83 -2.36 -13.67 4.49
C GLN A 83 -2.67 -12.18 4.62
N TYR A 84 -2.62 -11.48 3.54
CA TYR A 84 -2.83 -10.02 3.56
C TYR A 84 -4.29 -9.71 3.90
N SER A 85 -5.25 -10.53 3.62
CA SER A 85 -6.69 -10.21 3.72
C SER A 85 -7.12 -10.07 5.18
N PHE A 86 -6.33 -10.66 6.04
CA PHE A 86 -6.84 -10.53 7.42
C PHE A 86 -5.76 -9.89 8.30
N LEU A 87 -5.10 -9.01 7.67
CA LEU A 87 -4.07 -8.26 8.42
C LEU A 87 -4.72 -7.55 9.62
N GLY A 88 -4.14 -7.82 10.86
CA GLY A 88 -4.62 -7.08 12.07
C GLY A 88 -5.74 -7.86 12.76
N VAL A 89 -6.02 -9.05 12.36
CA VAL A 89 -7.16 -9.76 12.96
C VAL A 89 -6.62 -10.94 13.79
N GLY A 90 -7.19 -11.20 15.03
CA GLY A 90 -6.91 -12.43 15.82
C GLY A 90 -5.54 -12.37 16.51
N MET A 91 -5.22 -10.97 16.90
CA MET A 91 -3.85 -10.82 17.45
C MET A 91 -3.85 -11.19 18.94
N HIS A 92 -4.96 -11.54 19.51
CA HIS A 92 -5.00 -11.94 20.94
C HIS A 92 -4.78 -13.45 21.09
N LEU A 93 -4.76 -14.24 19.92
CA LEU A 93 -4.62 -15.71 20.01
C LEU A 93 -3.15 -16.13 19.90
N PRO A 94 -2.78 -17.16 20.60
CA PRO A 94 -1.43 -17.72 20.40
C PRO A 94 -1.25 -18.26 18.97
N LEU A 95 0.04 -18.40 18.53
CA LEU A 95 0.38 -18.67 17.11
C LEU A 95 -0.42 -19.86 16.58
N LEU A 96 -0.49 -20.87 17.45
CA LEU A 96 -1.11 -22.10 16.88
C LEU A 96 -2.61 -21.92 16.69
N ASP A 97 -3.23 -21.36 17.57
CA ASP A 97 -4.69 -21.11 17.45
C ASP A 97 -4.98 -20.10 16.33
N TRP A 98 -4.05 -19.23 16.15
CA TRP A 98 -4.24 -18.21 15.10
C TRP A 98 -4.14 -18.84 13.70
N LEU A 99 -3.19 -19.72 13.51
CA LEU A 99 -3.04 -20.38 12.20
C LEU A 99 -4.30 -21.17 11.84
N ASN A 100 -4.89 -21.85 12.84
CA ASN A 100 -6.05 -22.72 12.55
C ASN A 100 -7.32 -21.89 12.37
N THR A 101 -7.33 -20.86 13.04
CA THR A 101 -8.59 -20.08 13.00
C THR A 101 -8.60 -19.15 11.79
N TYR A 102 -7.39 -18.62 11.41
CA TYR A 102 -7.47 -17.57 10.37
C TYR A 102 -6.57 -17.95 9.18
N THR A 103 -5.36 -18.36 9.41
CA THR A 103 -4.37 -18.48 8.33
C THR A 103 -4.77 -19.60 7.35
N PHE A 104 -5.09 -20.81 7.80
CA PHE A 104 -5.28 -21.94 6.87
C PHE A 104 -6.59 -21.79 6.10
N PRO A 105 -7.62 -21.40 6.79
CA PRO A 105 -8.87 -21.23 6.03
C PRO A 105 -8.72 -20.16 4.94
N HIS A 106 -8.01 -19.15 5.26
CA HIS A 106 -7.87 -18.09 4.23
C HIS A 106 -6.92 -18.52 3.11
N GLU A 107 -5.86 -19.24 3.45
CA GLU A 107 -4.97 -19.70 2.35
C GLU A 107 -5.68 -20.73 1.48
N ALA A 108 -6.59 -21.49 2.05
CA ALA A 108 -7.32 -22.53 1.27
C ALA A 108 -8.20 -21.87 0.20
N LYS A 109 -8.57 -20.60 0.40
CA LYS A 109 -9.45 -19.92 -0.59
C LYS A 109 -8.71 -19.68 -1.91
N PHE A 110 -7.43 -19.90 -1.85
CA PHE A 110 -6.65 -19.60 -3.08
C PHE A 110 -6.66 -20.79 -4.02
N ALA A 111 -7.47 -21.83 -3.64
CA ALA A 111 -7.64 -23.03 -4.50
C ALA A 111 -8.64 -22.74 -5.63
N ASP A 112 -9.38 -21.42 -5.52
CA ASP A 112 -10.52 -21.11 -6.40
C ASP A 112 -10.15 -21.28 -7.88
N PRO A 113 -11.01 -22.20 -8.54
CA PRO A 113 -10.82 -22.34 -10.00
C PRO A 113 -11.81 -21.48 -10.79
N ALA A 114 -11.61 -20.03 -10.94
CA ALA A 114 -12.56 -19.71 -12.04
C ALA A 114 -11.99 -18.56 -12.88
N TYR A 115 -11.96 -18.85 -14.31
CA TYR A 115 -11.99 -18.37 -15.70
C TYR A 115 -13.14 -17.37 -15.90
N VAL A 116 -12.79 -15.96 -16.22
CA VAL A 116 -13.70 -15.31 -17.20
C VAL A 116 -12.91 -14.19 -17.90
N THR A 117 -12.64 -14.38 -19.28
CA THR A 117 -12.40 -13.54 -20.47
C THR A 117 -13.34 -12.33 -20.49
N ILE A 118 -12.81 -11.09 -20.02
CA ILE A 118 -13.47 -9.96 -20.74
C ILE A 118 -12.38 -9.13 -21.42
N ALA A 119 -12.07 -9.42 -22.73
CA ALA A 119 -11.57 -8.58 -23.83
C ALA A 119 -12.06 -7.13 -23.70
N CYS A 120 -11.32 -6.23 -23.00
CA CYS A 120 -11.56 -4.77 -23.14
C CYS A 120 -10.53 -4.18 -24.10
N ARG A 121 -10.88 -3.98 -25.39
CA ARG A 121 -10.44 -3.08 -26.47
C ARG A 121 -10.62 -1.61 -26.07
N THR A 122 -9.62 -0.98 -25.21
CA THR A 122 -9.53 0.49 -25.39
C THR A 122 -8.06 0.92 -25.24
N ARG A 123 -7.36 1.22 -26.32
CA ARG A 123 -6.31 2.10 -26.87
C ARG A 123 -5.81 3.10 -25.83
N LEU A 124 -5.35 2.67 -24.50
CA LEU A 124 -4.32 3.52 -23.87
C LEU A 124 -4.05 3.03 -22.46
N CYS A 125 -3.53 1.71 -22.37
CA CYS A 125 -2.68 1.22 -21.26
C CYS A 125 -2.13 -0.17 -21.63
N TYR A 126 -1.18 -0.22 -22.38
CA TYR A 126 -0.41 -1.48 -22.56
C TYR A 126 -0.03 -2.09 -21.21
N VAL A 127 -1.02 -2.55 -20.33
CA VAL A 127 -0.73 -3.80 -19.59
C VAL A 127 -1.40 -4.96 -20.32
N HIS A 128 -0.89 -5.41 -21.49
CA HIS A 128 -1.25 -6.72 -22.05
C HIS A 128 -1.76 -7.68 -20.96
N VAL A 129 -2.97 -7.52 -20.43
CA VAL A 129 -3.67 -8.63 -19.74
C VAL A 129 -3.81 -9.80 -20.71
N GLY A 130 -2.66 -10.38 -21.18
CA GLY A 130 -2.56 -11.73 -21.78
C GLY A 130 -3.43 -12.75 -21.04
N LEU A 131 -4.60 -13.08 -21.64
CA LEU A 131 -5.32 -14.36 -21.61
C LEU A 131 -4.65 -15.36 -20.66
N MET A 132 -4.78 -15.13 -19.25
CA MET A 132 -4.10 -16.29 -18.57
C MET A 132 -4.94 -16.71 -17.37
N ARG A 133 -5.72 -17.78 -17.44
CA ARG A 133 -6.22 -18.93 -16.66
C ARG A 133 -6.07 -18.68 -15.16
N GLY A 134 -7.18 -18.35 -14.29
CA GLY A 134 -7.53 -19.09 -13.04
C GLY A 134 -6.98 -18.35 -11.81
N CYS A 135 -7.87 -17.61 -10.92
CA CYS A 135 -7.97 -17.47 -9.45
C CYS A 135 -8.28 -16.01 -9.11
N ARG A 136 -9.54 -15.49 -9.48
CA ARG A 136 -9.99 -14.10 -9.23
C ARG A 136 -9.60 -13.65 -7.81
N TYR A 137 -9.82 -14.62 -6.96
CA TYR A 137 -9.50 -14.24 -5.57
C TYR A 137 -8.00 -14.01 -5.39
N ALA A 138 -7.16 -14.92 -5.96
CA ALA A 138 -5.69 -14.75 -5.83
C ALA A 138 -5.21 -13.46 -6.49
N ARG A 139 -5.81 -13.15 -7.60
CA ARG A 139 -5.37 -11.92 -8.29
C ARG A 139 -5.74 -10.68 -7.48
N SER A 140 -6.97 -10.68 -6.99
CA SER A 140 -7.40 -9.49 -6.20
C SER A 140 -6.53 -9.33 -4.95
N MET A 141 -6.29 -10.39 -4.29
CA MET A 141 -5.56 -10.26 -3.00
C MET A 141 -4.07 -9.98 -3.24
N TYR A 142 -3.47 -10.72 -4.21
CA TYR A 142 -2.01 -10.52 -4.43
C TYR A 142 -1.74 -9.12 -4.98
N THR A 143 -2.75 -8.61 -5.81
CA THR A 143 -2.53 -7.24 -6.35
C THR A 143 -2.53 -6.23 -5.21
N LYS A 144 -3.45 -6.43 -4.25
CA LYS A 144 -3.49 -5.47 -3.11
C LYS A 144 -2.24 -5.62 -2.22
N ALA A 145 -1.88 -6.86 -2.00
CA ALA A 145 -0.72 -7.09 -1.11
C ALA A 145 0.56 -6.51 -1.72
N VAL A 146 0.81 -6.76 -3.03
CA VAL A 146 2.10 -6.33 -3.65
C VAL A 146 2.08 -4.81 -3.82
N THR A 147 0.90 -4.31 -4.15
CA THR A 147 0.82 -2.84 -4.35
C THR A 147 1.08 -2.12 -3.03
N ARG A 148 0.46 -2.67 -2.00
CA ARG A 148 0.66 -1.99 -0.70
C ARG A 148 2.12 -2.08 -0.24
N HIS A 149 2.82 -3.20 -0.45
CA HIS A 149 4.26 -3.28 -0.10
C HIS A 149 5.08 -2.27 -0.89
N VAL A 150 4.73 -2.11 -2.14
CA VAL A 150 5.51 -1.18 -2.97
C VAL A 150 5.22 0.27 -2.53
N LEU A 151 3.94 0.50 -2.15
CA LEU A 151 3.60 1.88 -1.73
C LEU A 151 4.29 2.25 -0.43
N ASN A 152 4.59 1.21 0.29
CA ASN A 152 5.29 1.50 1.57
C ASN A 152 6.81 1.48 1.37
N GLY A 153 7.21 1.41 0.09
CA GLY A 153 8.65 1.66 -0.17
C GLY A 153 9.42 0.34 -0.29
N THR A 154 8.70 -0.83 -0.35
CA THR A 154 9.42 -2.11 -0.50
C THR A 154 9.72 -2.39 -1.98
N THR A 155 10.97 -2.33 -2.32
CA THR A 155 11.36 -2.54 -3.74
C THR A 155 11.70 -4.01 -3.97
N THR A 156 12.14 -4.72 -2.87
CA THR A 156 12.42 -6.16 -2.95
C THR A 156 11.69 -6.89 -1.83
N CYS A 157 10.99 -7.96 -2.30
CA CYS A 157 10.28 -8.71 -1.25
C CYS A 157 10.39 -10.21 -1.52
N SER A 158 10.61 -10.97 -0.39
CA SER A 158 10.54 -12.44 -0.49
C SER A 158 9.16 -12.91 0.01
N TYR A 159 8.34 -13.47 -1.01
CA TYR A 159 6.93 -13.79 -0.69
C TYR A 159 6.77 -15.29 -0.48
N PHE A 160 6.01 -15.55 0.64
CA PHE A 160 5.40 -16.89 0.75
C PHE A 160 4.01 -16.86 0.09
N ALA A 161 3.86 -17.70 -0.94
CA ALA A 161 2.52 -17.73 -1.56
C ALA A 161 1.66 -18.82 -0.91
N THR A 162 1.10 -19.73 -1.64
CA THR A 162 0.35 -20.87 -1.08
C THR A 162 0.80 -22.16 -1.76
N ILE A 163 0.05 -23.29 -1.46
CA ILE A 163 0.45 -24.60 -2.03
C ILE A 163 -0.09 -24.74 -3.46
N HIS A 164 -1.01 -23.81 -3.83
CA HIS A 164 -1.70 -23.93 -5.14
C HIS A 164 -0.84 -23.33 -6.26
N LEU A 165 -0.56 -24.13 -7.30
CA LEU A 165 0.38 -23.75 -8.37
C LEU A 165 -0.20 -22.60 -9.20
N GLU A 166 -1.47 -22.67 -9.49
CA GLU A 166 -2.03 -21.62 -10.38
C GLU A 166 -2.06 -20.26 -9.67
N ALA A 167 -2.35 -20.27 -8.40
CA ALA A 167 -2.32 -18.99 -7.65
C ALA A 167 -0.91 -18.43 -7.56
N CYS A 168 0.06 -19.34 -7.41
CA CYS A 168 1.45 -18.87 -7.35
C CYS A 168 1.88 -18.24 -8.68
N LYS A 169 1.39 -18.79 -9.80
CA LYS A 169 1.74 -18.19 -11.11
C LYS A 169 1.14 -16.78 -11.23
N VAL A 170 -0.06 -16.66 -10.59
CA VAL A 170 -0.70 -15.33 -10.63
C VAL A 170 0.17 -14.33 -9.87
N LEU A 171 0.64 -14.73 -8.71
CA LEU A 171 1.52 -13.81 -7.95
C LEU A 171 2.74 -13.42 -8.78
N ALA A 172 3.32 -14.41 -9.47
CA ALA A 172 4.52 -14.09 -10.29
C ALA A 172 4.16 -13.08 -11.39
N ASP A 173 2.98 -13.23 -11.99
CA ASP A 173 2.58 -12.29 -13.06
C ASP A 173 2.38 -10.89 -12.50
N ILE A 174 1.79 -10.85 -11.33
CA ILE A 174 1.49 -9.52 -10.75
C ILE A 174 2.81 -8.82 -10.37
N VAL A 175 3.71 -9.59 -9.74
CA VAL A 175 4.99 -8.95 -9.36
C VAL A 175 5.76 -8.53 -10.62
N HIS A 176 5.66 -9.34 -11.63
CA HIS A 176 6.32 -8.98 -12.91
C HIS A 176 5.69 -7.71 -13.50
N ASP A 177 4.39 -7.66 -13.45
CA ASP A 177 3.69 -6.51 -14.10
C ASP A 177 3.96 -5.22 -13.33
N ILE A 178 3.99 -5.31 -12.04
CA ILE A 178 4.22 -4.10 -11.23
C ILE A 178 5.69 -3.66 -11.33
N GLY A 179 6.52 -4.65 -11.54
CA GLY A 179 7.95 -4.30 -11.77
C GLY A 179 8.74 -4.32 -10.46
N GLN A 180 8.21 -5.06 -9.39
CA GLN A 180 8.94 -5.20 -8.12
C GLN A 180 9.95 -6.36 -8.20
N ARG A 181 11.09 -6.18 -7.57
CA ARG A 181 11.98 -7.35 -7.45
C ARG A 181 11.43 -8.35 -6.43
N GLY A 182 11.18 -9.60 -6.96
CA GLY A 182 10.44 -10.49 -6.03
C GLY A 182 11.11 -11.88 -5.97
N TYR A 183 11.19 -12.39 -4.72
CA TYR A 183 11.48 -13.81 -4.46
C TYR A 183 10.17 -14.55 -4.16
N LEU A 184 9.89 -15.45 -5.14
CA LEU A 184 8.55 -16.03 -5.05
C LEU A 184 8.64 -17.53 -4.74
N GLY A 185 7.94 -17.82 -3.62
CA GLY A 185 8.07 -19.23 -3.20
C GLY A 185 6.70 -19.89 -3.08
N LYS A 186 6.58 -20.98 -3.89
CA LYS A 186 5.40 -21.83 -3.63
C LYS A 186 5.61 -22.69 -2.37
N VAL A 187 4.58 -22.61 -1.56
CA VAL A 187 4.74 -23.30 -0.24
C VAL A 187 4.55 -24.81 -0.44
N ASN A 188 5.43 -25.59 0.35
CA ASN A 188 5.35 -27.07 0.27
C ASN A 188 4.97 -27.65 1.63
N MET A 189 3.79 -28.46 1.45
CA MET A 189 3.35 -29.10 2.72
C MET A 189 2.68 -30.45 2.39
N ASP A 190 3.27 -31.63 3.06
CA ASP A 190 2.68 -32.94 2.63
C ASP A 190 2.25 -33.75 3.85
N ARG A 191 2.29 -33.21 5.04
CA ARG A 191 1.90 -33.96 6.24
C ARG A 191 1.18 -33.01 7.22
N ASN A 192 0.21 -33.64 7.95
CA ASN A 192 -0.45 -33.01 9.11
C ASN A 192 -1.09 -31.66 8.71
N ALA A 193 -1.76 -31.66 7.42
CA ALA A 193 -2.48 -30.45 6.95
C ALA A 193 -3.94 -30.82 6.65
N THR A 194 -4.86 -29.80 6.67
CA THR A 194 -6.26 -30.09 6.28
C THR A 194 -6.29 -30.62 4.85
N PRO A 195 -7.21 -31.55 4.61
CA PRO A 195 -7.25 -32.17 3.27
C PRO A 195 -7.20 -31.11 2.16
N GLU A 196 -7.61 -29.91 2.51
CA GLU A 196 -7.64 -28.86 1.45
C GLU A 196 -6.25 -28.25 1.24
N LEU A 197 -5.36 -28.43 2.14
CA LEU A 197 -4.04 -27.77 2.03
C LEU A 197 -2.91 -28.81 2.11
N THR A 198 -3.34 -30.10 1.89
CA THR A 198 -2.30 -31.15 1.93
C THR A 198 -2.02 -31.64 0.51
N GLU A 199 -0.63 -31.74 0.21
CA GLU A 199 -0.24 -32.25 -1.12
C GLU A 199 0.50 -33.60 -0.97
N SER A 200 0.45 -34.36 -2.06
CA SER A 200 1.33 -35.55 -2.07
C SER A 200 2.80 -35.13 -2.32
N THR A 201 3.69 -35.93 -1.77
CA THR A 201 5.13 -35.58 -1.92
C THR A 201 5.50 -35.45 -3.41
N HIS A 202 5.05 -36.39 -4.18
CA HIS A 202 5.38 -36.32 -5.63
C HIS A 202 4.70 -35.13 -6.29
N GLY A 203 3.43 -34.91 -5.96
CA GLY A 203 2.72 -33.73 -6.53
C GLY A 203 3.38 -32.41 -6.13
N SER A 204 3.84 -32.28 -4.85
CA SER A 204 4.49 -31.04 -4.40
C SER A 204 5.79 -30.76 -5.17
N LEU A 205 6.59 -31.82 -5.43
CA LEU A 205 7.86 -31.61 -6.16
C LEU A 205 7.58 -31.28 -7.63
N ALA A 206 6.52 -31.97 -8.19
CA ALA A 206 6.20 -31.69 -9.61
C ALA A 206 5.69 -30.25 -9.78
N ASP A 207 4.83 -29.85 -8.87
CA ASP A 207 4.31 -28.47 -8.96
C ASP A 207 5.42 -27.43 -8.76
N THR A 208 6.29 -27.73 -7.86
CA THR A 208 7.42 -26.78 -7.63
C THR A 208 8.30 -26.70 -8.88
N THR A 209 8.51 -27.81 -9.52
CA THR A 209 9.33 -27.76 -10.75
C THR A 209 8.59 -26.96 -11.85
N SER A 210 7.27 -27.21 -11.92
CA SER A 210 6.50 -26.44 -12.93
C SER A 210 6.53 -24.95 -12.63
N PHE A 211 6.46 -24.62 -11.40
CA PHE A 211 6.50 -23.18 -11.03
C PHE A 211 7.85 -22.56 -11.38
N ILE A 212 8.91 -23.28 -11.12
CA ILE A 212 10.26 -22.76 -11.46
C ILE A 212 10.35 -22.54 -12.97
N GLU A 213 9.84 -23.47 -13.70
CA GLU A 213 9.90 -23.33 -15.18
C GLU A 213 9.03 -22.16 -15.65
N TYR A 214 7.94 -22.00 -14.97
CA TYR A 214 7.05 -20.89 -15.37
C TYR A 214 7.74 -19.54 -15.15
N ILE A 215 8.35 -19.37 -13.99
CA ILE A 215 9.04 -18.07 -13.74
C ILE A 215 10.16 -17.87 -14.76
N ALA A 216 10.79 -18.98 -15.13
CA ALA A 216 11.88 -18.87 -16.13
C ALA A 216 11.34 -18.38 -17.48
N THR A 217 10.05 -18.64 -17.81
CA THR A 217 9.46 -18.21 -19.10
C THR A 217 9.25 -16.69 -19.11
N LYS A 218 9.26 -16.04 -18.02
CA LYS A 218 9.01 -14.58 -17.98
C LYS A 218 10.27 -13.79 -18.35
N HIS A 219 11.44 -14.43 -18.45
CA HIS A 219 12.73 -13.84 -18.83
C HIS A 219 12.95 -12.49 -18.14
N ASN A 220 12.62 -12.51 -16.82
CA ASN A 220 12.82 -11.29 -16.01
C ASN A 220 13.80 -11.58 -14.87
N SER A 221 14.86 -10.75 -14.95
CA SER A 221 15.93 -11.00 -13.95
C SER A 221 15.51 -10.53 -12.55
N LEU A 222 14.34 -9.87 -12.42
CA LEU A 222 13.90 -9.36 -11.11
C LEU A 222 13.13 -10.43 -10.35
N LEU A 223 12.74 -11.50 -11.05
CA LEU A 223 11.98 -12.55 -10.36
C LEU A 223 12.87 -13.78 -10.11
N THR A 224 12.81 -14.18 -8.86
CA THR A 224 13.61 -15.37 -8.48
C THR A 224 12.70 -16.37 -7.75
N PRO A 225 12.61 -17.64 -8.38
CA PRO A 225 11.88 -18.64 -7.61
C PRO A 225 12.65 -19.12 -6.38
N VAL A 226 11.83 -19.40 -5.33
CA VAL A 226 12.49 -19.78 -4.06
C VAL A 226 11.85 -21.09 -3.57
N ILE A 227 12.81 -22.02 -3.19
CA ILE A 227 12.29 -23.25 -2.57
C ILE A 227 11.78 -22.96 -1.16
N THR A 228 10.44 -23.44 -0.94
CA THR A 228 9.84 -22.88 0.31
C THR A 228 9.15 -24.01 1.07
N PRO A 229 9.99 -24.78 1.69
CA PRO A 229 9.31 -25.63 2.68
C PRO A 229 8.74 -24.79 3.84
N ARG A 230 7.42 -24.92 4.00
CA ARG A 230 6.80 -24.00 4.98
C ARG A 230 7.51 -24.09 6.34
N PHE A 231 7.52 -25.29 7.06
CA PHE A 231 8.32 -25.54 8.28
C PHE A 231 8.24 -27.02 8.63
N VAL A 232 9.13 -27.55 9.58
CA VAL A 232 9.39 -28.98 9.90
C VAL A 232 8.28 -29.50 10.81
N PRO A 233 7.60 -28.79 11.81
CA PRO A 233 6.32 -29.31 12.31
C PRO A 233 5.33 -28.18 12.61
N ARG A 234 3.69 -28.51 12.45
CA ARG A 234 3.08 -28.08 13.73
C ARG A 234 1.73 -28.79 13.91
N SER A 235 1.13 -29.08 15.25
CA SER A 235 0.43 -29.60 16.44
C SER A 235 -1.02 -29.94 16.07
N ILE A 236 -1.79 -31.15 16.74
CA ILE A 236 -3.08 -31.57 17.32
C ILE A 236 -3.17 -31.03 18.76
N VAL A 237 -3.64 -29.75 18.99
CA VAL A 237 -4.11 -29.60 20.40
C VAL A 237 -5.45 -30.35 20.57
N HIS A 238 -5.49 -31.53 21.26
CA HIS A 238 -6.74 -32.10 21.86
C HIS A 238 -7.46 -31.06 22.71
N HIS A 239 -8.30 -30.14 22.10
CA HIS A 239 -9.34 -29.49 22.93
C HIS A 239 -10.44 -30.51 23.28
N PRO A 240 -10.63 -30.82 24.59
CA PRO A 240 -11.63 -31.78 25.08
C PRO A 240 -13.03 -31.49 24.51
N ASP A 241 -13.15 -30.44 23.45
CA ASP A 241 -14.55 -30.20 23.05
C ASP A 241 -14.61 -29.94 21.54
N SER A 242 -13.57 -30.38 20.64
CA SER A 242 -13.77 -30.17 19.18
C SER A 242 -12.83 -31.11 18.41
N ASP A 243 -13.28 -32.26 17.89
CA ASP A 243 -12.79 -33.36 17.05
C ASP A 243 -12.37 -32.86 15.66
N VAL A 244 -11.51 -31.77 15.52
CA VAL A 244 -10.76 -31.70 14.24
C VAL A 244 -9.74 -30.57 14.37
N HIS A 245 -8.41 -30.97 14.60
CA HIS A 245 -7.38 -29.91 14.48
C HIS A 245 -6.38 -30.27 13.39
N VAL A 246 -6.20 -29.42 12.25
CA VAL A 246 -5.46 -29.42 10.97
C VAL A 246 -4.02 -28.94 11.22
N SER A 247 -2.98 -29.96 10.93
CA SER A 247 -1.51 -29.84 11.08
C SER A 247 -0.83 -29.94 9.70
N CYS A 248 0.15 -28.87 9.22
CA CYS A 248 0.83 -29.01 7.91
C CYS A 248 2.34 -29.14 8.12
N SER A 249 3.08 -30.32 7.87
CA SER A 249 4.55 -30.51 7.93
C SER A 249 5.07 -31.10 6.62
N THR A 250 6.45 -30.76 6.45
CA THR A 250 7.14 -31.32 5.27
C THR A 250 7.90 -32.61 5.68
N SER A 251 7.54 -33.69 5.01
CA SER A 251 8.19 -34.98 5.30
C SER A 251 9.67 -34.96 4.91
N SER A 252 10.45 -35.85 5.55
CA SER A 252 11.89 -35.93 5.22
C SER A 252 12.13 -36.17 3.73
N ALA A 253 11.21 -36.98 3.15
CA ALA A 253 11.36 -37.25 1.70
C ALA A 253 11.16 -35.98 0.87
N LEU A 254 10.21 -35.17 1.25
CA LEU A 254 9.97 -33.92 0.50
C LEU A 254 11.12 -32.92 0.71
N MET A 255 11.66 -32.87 1.90
CA MET A 255 12.78 -31.93 2.16
C MET A 255 14.01 -32.33 1.34
N THR A 256 14.26 -33.63 1.25
CA THR A 256 15.44 -34.06 0.46
C THR A 256 15.21 -33.76 -1.02
N GLY A 257 13.98 -34.01 -1.47
CA GLY A 257 13.67 -33.69 -2.88
C GLY A 257 13.79 -32.19 -3.18
N LEU A 258 13.35 -31.37 -2.23
CA LEU A 258 13.42 -29.91 -2.46
C LEU A 258 14.87 -29.43 -2.44
N ALA A 259 15.62 -30.07 -1.56
CA ALA A 259 17.07 -29.70 -1.55
C ALA A 259 17.72 -30.05 -2.90
N ALA A 260 17.34 -31.17 -3.41
CA ALA A 260 17.92 -31.55 -4.72
C ALA A 260 17.53 -30.53 -5.81
N LEU A 261 16.27 -30.05 -5.72
CA LEU A 261 15.83 -29.06 -6.73
C LEU A 261 16.60 -27.74 -6.56
N SER A 262 16.77 -27.39 -5.33
CA SER A 262 17.55 -26.16 -5.09
C SER A 262 18.98 -26.28 -5.61
N ASN A 263 19.61 -27.43 -5.47
CA ASN A 263 21.01 -27.60 -5.93
C ASN A 263 21.08 -27.68 -7.46
N THR A 264 20.08 -28.30 -8.04
CA THR A 264 20.11 -28.46 -9.52
C THR A 264 19.90 -27.10 -10.20
N HIS A 265 19.06 -26.26 -9.64
CA HIS A 265 18.73 -24.99 -10.33
C HIS A 265 19.41 -23.82 -9.60
N THR A 266 20.32 -24.16 -8.56
CA THR A 266 21.01 -23.12 -7.76
C THR A 266 20.02 -22.04 -7.29
N LEU A 267 18.97 -22.47 -6.52
CA LEU A 267 17.92 -21.53 -6.08
C LEU A 267 18.01 -21.33 -4.56
N PRO A 268 17.51 -20.14 -4.11
CA PRO A 268 17.48 -19.87 -2.67
C PRO A 268 16.37 -20.66 -1.95
N ILE A 269 16.66 -20.78 -0.63
CA ILE A 269 15.68 -21.56 0.18
C ILE A 269 15.21 -20.66 1.33
N GLN A 270 13.87 -20.71 1.48
CA GLN A 270 13.35 -19.94 2.62
C GLN A 270 12.41 -20.84 3.44
N SER A 271 12.51 -20.67 4.83
CA SER A 271 11.64 -21.44 5.74
C SER A 271 11.60 -20.76 7.11
N HIS A 272 10.82 -21.44 8.05
CA HIS A 272 10.76 -20.94 9.43
C HIS A 272 11.64 -21.80 10.35
N LEU A 273 12.29 -21.07 11.36
CA LEU A 273 13.14 -21.86 12.28
C LEU A 273 13.02 -21.27 13.69
N SER A 274 12.77 -22.17 14.73
CA SER A 274 12.78 -21.89 16.19
C SER A 274 12.01 -20.61 16.50
N GLU A 275 10.79 -20.63 16.12
CA GLU A 275 9.98 -19.40 16.36
C GLU A 275 9.34 -19.44 17.75
N ASN A 276 8.77 -20.66 18.13
CA ASN A 276 8.03 -20.78 19.40
C ASN A 276 8.50 -22.03 20.16
N ALA A 277 8.45 -21.92 21.58
CA ALA A 277 8.96 -23.02 22.43
C ALA A 277 8.17 -24.31 22.17
N LYS A 278 6.89 -24.16 21.95
CA LYS A 278 6.09 -25.39 21.71
C LYS A 278 6.48 -26.04 20.37
N GLU A 279 6.82 -25.16 19.40
CA GLU A 279 7.30 -25.71 18.11
C GLU A 279 8.59 -26.50 18.27
N ILE A 280 9.46 -26.00 19.07
CA ILE A 280 10.76 -26.67 19.26
C ILE A 280 10.55 -28.02 19.94
N GLU A 281 9.71 -28.06 21.00
CA GLU A 281 9.47 -29.34 21.70
C GLU A 281 8.89 -30.39 20.75
N TRP A 282 8.17 -30.06 19.85
CA TRP A 282 7.56 -31.05 18.94
C TRP A 282 8.56 -31.51 17.87
N VAL A 283 9.25 -30.51 17.32
CA VAL A 283 10.29 -30.97 16.36
C VAL A 283 11.17 -32.03 17.02
N GLN A 284 11.36 -31.82 18.26
CA GLN A 284 12.18 -32.84 18.96
C GLN A 284 11.42 -34.17 19.06
N ALA A 285 10.11 -34.10 19.23
CA ALA A 285 9.33 -35.35 19.29
C ALA A 285 9.27 -36.04 17.93
N LEU A 286 9.19 -35.31 16.78
CA LEU A 286 9.06 -35.90 15.43
C LEU A 286 10.41 -36.38 14.90
N HIS A 287 11.38 -35.74 15.38
CA HIS A 287 12.71 -36.17 14.90
C HIS A 287 13.63 -36.37 16.12
N PRO A 288 13.39 -37.54 16.79
CA PRO A 288 14.20 -37.77 18.01
C PRO A 288 15.67 -38.03 17.65
N ASP A 289 15.89 -38.30 16.40
CA ASP A 289 17.26 -38.64 15.95
C ASP A 289 18.09 -37.37 15.71
N CYS A 290 17.48 -36.25 15.83
CA CYS A 290 18.23 -35.00 15.60
C CYS A 290 18.33 -34.22 16.92
N SER A 291 19.46 -33.60 17.04
CA SER A 291 19.80 -32.94 18.33
C SER A 291 19.16 -31.55 18.41
N SER A 292 18.84 -30.97 17.19
CA SER A 292 18.24 -29.62 17.23
C SER A 292 17.43 -29.39 15.96
N TYR A 293 16.55 -28.40 16.01
CA TYR A 293 15.69 -28.03 14.86
C TYR A 293 16.52 -27.71 13.62
N ALA A 294 17.58 -26.90 13.77
CA ALA A 294 18.46 -26.54 12.63
C ALA A 294 19.13 -27.77 12.02
N GLU A 295 19.40 -28.78 12.88
CA GLU A 295 20.07 -29.99 12.36
C GLU A 295 19.14 -30.77 11.42
N VAL A 296 17.84 -30.62 11.70
CA VAL A 296 16.91 -31.32 10.80
C VAL A 296 17.06 -30.78 9.37
N TYR A 297 17.11 -29.47 9.26
CA TYR A 297 17.28 -28.90 7.91
C TYR A 297 18.66 -29.23 7.35
N ASP A 298 19.63 -29.24 8.22
CA ASP A 298 21.02 -29.51 7.74
C ASP A 298 21.15 -30.94 7.23
N ARG A 299 20.53 -31.89 7.83
CA ARG A 299 20.67 -33.30 7.44
C ARG A 299 20.08 -33.52 6.04
N HIS A 300 19.14 -32.68 5.74
CA HIS A 300 18.50 -32.91 4.43
C HIS A 300 19.05 -31.95 3.38
N GLY A 301 20.01 -31.16 3.77
CA GLY A 301 20.77 -30.33 2.79
C GLY A 301 20.05 -29.00 2.52
N LEU A 302 19.22 -28.57 3.38
CA LEU A 302 18.44 -27.33 3.11
C LEU A 302 19.08 -26.13 3.80
N LEU A 303 20.25 -26.45 4.55
CA LEU A 303 20.99 -25.30 5.13
C LEU A 303 22.27 -25.06 4.32
N ASN A 304 22.24 -23.87 3.66
CA ASN A 304 23.46 -23.50 2.90
C ASN A 304 23.55 -21.98 2.78
N ASP A 305 24.47 -21.50 1.93
CA ASP A 305 24.76 -20.03 1.88
C ASP A 305 23.64 -19.29 1.12
N ARG A 306 22.67 -20.03 0.60
CA ARG A 306 21.54 -19.37 -0.11
C ARG A 306 20.24 -19.54 0.67
N THR A 307 20.44 -20.00 1.90
CA THR A 307 19.24 -20.26 2.72
C THR A 307 19.08 -19.11 3.73
N TYR A 308 17.80 -18.71 3.85
CA TYR A 308 17.55 -17.75 4.93
C TYR A 308 16.30 -18.17 5.70
N MET A 309 16.44 -18.08 7.06
CA MET A 309 15.39 -18.62 7.95
C MET A 309 14.76 -17.47 8.73
N ALA A 310 13.42 -17.61 8.73
CA ALA A 310 12.69 -16.51 9.42
C ALA A 310 12.62 -16.78 10.91
N HIS A 311 12.76 -15.72 11.78
CA HIS A 311 12.56 -15.65 13.24
C HIS A 311 13.82 -16.05 14.00
N CYS A 312 14.13 -17.28 14.16
CA CYS A 312 15.32 -17.83 14.84
C CYS A 312 15.49 -17.23 16.24
N ILE A 313 14.37 -17.25 17.00
CA ILE A 313 14.35 -16.58 18.32
C ILE A 313 14.99 -17.50 19.35
N TRP A 314 14.71 -18.79 19.30
CA TRP A 314 15.15 -19.69 20.40
C TRP A 314 16.28 -20.60 19.92
N CYS A 315 17.04 -20.00 18.94
CA CYS A 315 18.16 -20.84 18.47
C CYS A 315 19.26 -20.89 19.54
N THR A 316 19.68 -22.13 19.82
CA THR A 316 20.79 -22.29 20.79
C THR A 316 22.12 -21.86 20.18
N ARG A 317 23.08 -21.66 20.99
CA ARG A 317 24.42 -21.25 20.50
C ARG A 317 24.95 -22.24 19.45
N ASP A 318 24.76 -23.52 19.70
CA ASP A 318 25.25 -24.52 18.73
C ASP A 318 24.52 -24.39 17.38
N GLU A 319 23.18 -24.06 17.46
CA GLU A 319 22.44 -23.89 16.19
C GLU A 319 22.92 -22.65 15.44
N ARG A 320 23.21 -21.60 16.22
CA ARG A 320 23.69 -20.37 15.56
C ARG A 320 25.07 -20.59 14.93
N SER A 321 25.89 -21.36 15.66
CA SER A 321 27.24 -21.65 15.09
C SER A 321 27.10 -22.50 13.81
N LEU A 322 26.17 -23.42 13.90
CA LEU A 322 25.95 -24.26 12.71
C LEU A 322 25.47 -23.40 11.52
N MET A 323 24.58 -22.54 11.78
CA MET A 323 24.07 -21.67 10.69
C MET A 323 25.17 -20.77 10.15
N LYS A 324 25.95 -20.32 11.02
CA LYS A 324 27.08 -19.49 10.55
C LYS A 324 28.04 -20.31 9.68
N HIS A 325 28.36 -21.50 10.17
CA HIS A 325 29.31 -22.34 9.41
C HIS A 325 28.76 -22.67 8.03
N ARG A 326 27.47 -22.79 7.92
CA ARG A 326 26.89 -23.17 6.61
C ARG A 326 26.57 -21.91 5.80
N GLY A 327 26.72 -20.74 6.45
CA GLY A 327 26.48 -19.45 5.76
C GLY A 327 24.98 -19.15 5.63
N THR A 328 24.12 -19.76 6.44
CA THR A 328 22.68 -19.48 6.41
C THR A 328 22.36 -18.15 7.08
N SER A 329 21.46 -17.45 6.39
CA SER A 329 21.12 -16.12 6.91
C SER A 329 19.85 -16.18 7.76
N MET A 330 19.78 -15.06 8.59
CA MET A 330 18.58 -15.01 9.44
C MET A 330 17.79 -13.74 9.14
N ILE A 331 16.50 -14.04 8.98
CA ILE A 331 15.65 -12.86 8.76
C ILE A 331 14.90 -12.55 10.06
N HIS A 332 15.40 -11.43 10.52
CA HIS A 332 14.71 -11.01 11.76
C HIS A 332 13.30 -10.51 11.45
N CYS A 333 12.48 -11.55 11.63
CA CYS A 333 11.05 -11.23 11.40
C CYS A 333 10.34 -11.07 12.74
N LYS A 334 10.07 -9.98 13.20
CA LYS A 334 9.28 -9.88 14.44
C LYS A 334 9.20 -11.23 15.17
N PRO A 335 9.93 -11.82 16.28
CA PRO A 335 9.72 -13.08 16.99
C PRO A 335 8.66 -12.96 18.09
N ASN A 336 7.34 -13.54 18.07
CA ASN A 336 6.26 -13.85 19.07
C ASN A 336 6.68 -14.99 19.98
N THR A 337 7.49 -14.81 21.21
CA THR A 337 7.21 -15.46 22.54
C THR A 337 8.32 -15.09 23.51
N ASN A 338 8.16 -14.78 25.06
CA ASN A 338 7.91 -14.82 26.50
C ASN A 338 8.70 -13.70 27.20
N LEU A 339 8.05 -12.59 27.68
CA LEU A 339 8.15 -11.97 29.03
C LEU A 339 7.35 -10.66 29.03
N VAL A 340 6.14 -10.71 29.68
CA VAL A 340 5.37 -9.80 30.54
C VAL A 340 6.09 -8.45 30.65
N LEU A 341 5.79 -7.49 29.72
CA LEU A 341 5.49 -6.06 29.93
C LEU A 341 6.01 -5.25 28.74
N SER A 342 5.06 -4.92 27.74
CA SER A 342 4.56 -3.73 27.01
C SER A 342 5.41 -3.48 25.75
N SER A 343 4.85 -3.93 24.50
CA SER A 343 4.57 -3.56 23.09
C SER A 343 5.84 -3.68 22.23
N PRO A 344 5.64 -4.40 20.71
CA PRO A 344 5.18 -3.98 19.38
C PRO A 344 5.13 -5.17 18.39
N ASN A 345 3.95 -5.62 17.90
CA ASN A 345 2.78 -5.82 17.03
C ASN A 345 2.83 -7.19 16.35
N SER A 346 3.61 -8.09 15.86
CA SER A 346 3.20 -9.53 15.60
C SER A 346 3.81 -10.46 16.63
N ASN A 347 4.97 -10.21 17.24
CA ASN A 347 5.63 -10.95 18.33
C ASN A 347 5.01 -10.59 19.68
N PHE A 348 4.35 -9.58 19.99
CA PHE A 348 3.61 -9.16 21.19
C PHE A 348 2.12 -9.47 21.02
N SER A 349 1.57 -9.32 19.60
CA SER A 349 0.13 -9.60 19.37
C SER A 349 -0.21 -11.06 19.68
N LEU A 350 0.93 -11.94 19.46
CA LEU A 350 0.58 -13.35 19.76
C LEU A 350 1.41 -13.87 20.92
N SER A 351 2.41 -13.00 21.60
CA SER A 351 3.16 -13.32 22.84
C SER A 351 4.21 -14.41 22.58
N SER A 352 5.46 -14.33 21.73
CA SER A 352 6.37 -15.40 21.26
C SER A 352 7.77 -15.19 21.88
N GLY A 353 8.49 -13.99 22.06
CA GLY A 353 9.84 -13.73 22.65
C GLY A 353 10.54 -12.61 21.92
N VAL A 354 11.87 -12.14 22.46
CA VAL A 354 12.65 -11.02 21.88
C VAL A 354 13.97 -11.59 21.32
N LEU A 355 14.12 -11.46 19.91
CA LEU A 355 15.38 -11.92 19.29
C LEU A 355 16.50 -10.92 19.63
N ASN A 356 17.55 -11.52 20.15
CA ASN A 356 18.72 -10.66 20.45
C ASN A 356 19.58 -10.44 19.19
N VAL A 357 19.26 -9.35 18.52
CA VAL A 357 19.90 -9.08 17.21
C VAL A 357 21.35 -8.66 17.43
N ARG A 358 21.60 -7.94 18.47
CA ARG A 358 22.98 -7.52 18.74
C ARG A 358 23.91 -8.74 18.92
N GLN A 359 23.38 -9.70 19.56
CA GLN A 359 24.21 -10.91 19.76
C GLN A 359 24.51 -11.58 18.42
N LEU A 360 23.54 -11.62 17.63
CA LEU A 360 23.75 -12.26 16.31
C LEU A 360 24.73 -11.46 15.46
N LEU A 361 24.58 -10.19 15.57
CA LEU A 361 25.53 -9.37 14.77
C LEU A 361 26.96 -9.53 15.30
N ASN A 362 27.11 -9.66 16.67
CA ASN A 362 28.46 -9.83 17.26
C ASN A 362 29.06 -11.19 16.87
N GLU A 363 28.17 -12.08 16.61
CA GLU A 363 28.66 -13.43 16.25
C GLU A 363 28.90 -13.54 14.74
N GLY A 364 28.55 -12.50 14.01
CA GLY A 364 28.88 -12.43 12.56
C GLY A 364 27.81 -13.13 11.72
N VAL A 365 26.65 -13.38 12.25
CA VAL A 365 25.56 -13.99 11.45
C VAL A 365 24.88 -12.90 10.61
N LYS A 366 24.57 -13.30 9.39
CA LYS A 366 23.87 -12.32 8.53
C LYS A 366 22.41 -12.15 8.98
N VAL A 367 22.08 -10.83 9.15
CA VAL A 367 20.71 -10.62 9.68
C VAL A 367 20.03 -9.56 8.81
N GLY A 368 18.74 -9.88 8.42
CA GLY A 368 17.89 -8.91 7.71
C GLY A 368 16.53 -8.74 8.42
N LEU A 369 15.71 -7.82 7.80
CA LEU A 369 14.41 -7.59 8.44
C LEU A 369 13.29 -8.13 7.55
N GLY A 370 12.20 -8.48 8.24
CA GLY A 370 11.01 -8.95 7.49
C GLY A 370 9.72 -8.50 8.18
N THR A 371 8.61 -8.35 7.37
CA THR A 371 7.35 -7.87 7.95
C THR A 371 6.54 -9.05 8.51
N ASP A 372 6.64 -10.17 7.78
CA ASP A 372 5.95 -11.41 8.15
C ASP A 372 4.43 -11.21 8.18
N VAL A 373 3.96 -10.47 7.19
CA VAL A 373 2.50 -10.31 7.05
C VAL A 373 1.84 -11.70 6.90
N SER A 374 0.88 -11.94 7.79
CA SER A 374 -0.10 -11.10 8.53
C SER A 374 0.11 -11.25 10.03
N ALA A 375 1.07 -12.30 10.32
CA ALA A 375 1.37 -12.33 11.76
C ALA A 375 1.89 -10.98 12.26
N GLY A 376 2.64 -10.32 11.39
CA GLY A 376 2.87 -8.86 11.55
C GLY A 376 1.74 -8.04 10.94
N TYR A 377 1.25 -7.11 11.64
CA TYR A 377 0.02 -6.45 11.15
C TYR A 377 0.37 -5.34 10.16
N SER A 378 1.69 -5.01 10.01
CA SER A 378 2.01 -3.88 9.11
C SER A 378 2.77 -4.39 7.87
N THR A 379 2.50 -3.78 6.73
CA THR A 379 3.23 -4.14 5.48
C THR A 379 4.41 -3.20 5.27
N SER A 380 4.63 -2.29 6.21
CA SER A 380 5.68 -1.28 6.03
C SER A 380 6.98 -1.71 6.74
N MET A 381 8.09 -1.55 5.98
CA MET A 381 9.41 -1.86 6.58
C MET A 381 9.79 -0.79 7.61
N LEU A 382 9.18 0.41 7.50
CA LEU A 382 9.43 1.43 8.54
C LEU A 382 8.98 0.92 9.92
N ASP A 383 7.84 0.24 9.82
CA ASP A 383 7.39 -0.35 11.10
C ASP A 383 8.35 -1.44 11.58
N ALA A 384 8.85 -2.24 10.66
CA ALA A 384 9.84 -3.27 11.04
C ALA A 384 11.10 -2.65 11.64
N ILE A 385 11.51 -1.51 11.16
CA ILE A 385 12.71 -0.82 11.69
C ILE A 385 12.41 -0.33 13.11
N ARG A 386 11.28 0.31 13.29
CA ARG A 386 10.96 0.85 14.63
C ARG A 386 10.90 -0.26 15.67
N HIS A 387 10.47 -1.29 15.21
CA HIS A 387 10.31 -2.37 16.20
C HIS A 387 11.65 -3.07 16.48
N ALA A 388 12.35 -3.20 15.48
CA ALA A 388 13.68 -3.77 15.75
C ALA A 388 14.44 -2.93 16.78
N VAL A 389 14.26 -1.64 16.72
CA VAL A 389 14.96 -0.77 17.69
C VAL A 389 14.33 -0.94 19.08
N ILE A 390 13.07 -1.01 19.11
CA ILE A 390 12.40 -1.15 20.42
C ILE A 390 12.76 -2.50 21.04
N ALA A 391 12.74 -3.57 20.19
CA ALA A 391 13.11 -4.90 20.71
C ALA A 391 14.53 -4.90 21.29
N SER A 392 15.42 -4.24 20.69
CA SER A 392 16.80 -4.20 21.20
C SER A 392 16.89 -3.42 22.52
N LYS A 393 16.04 -2.41 22.66
CA LYS A 393 16.08 -1.63 23.93
C LYS A 393 15.49 -2.44 25.08
N VAL A 394 14.47 -3.18 24.72
CA VAL A 394 13.88 -4.03 25.78
C VAL A 394 14.91 -5.06 26.27
N THR A 395 15.59 -5.65 25.35
CA THR A 395 16.65 -6.59 25.78
C THR A 395 17.71 -5.88 26.62
N ALA A 396 17.97 -4.67 26.26
CA ALA A 396 18.99 -3.91 27.02
C ALA A 396 18.49 -3.60 28.44
N LEU A 397 17.16 -3.51 28.56
CA LEU A 397 16.62 -3.21 29.90
C LEU A 397 16.74 -4.44 30.81
N THR A 398 16.70 -5.58 30.21
CA THR A 398 16.76 -6.83 31.02
C THR A 398 18.21 -7.30 31.17
N SER A 399 19.14 -6.77 30.39
CA SER A 399 20.57 -7.13 30.48
C SER A 399 21.42 -5.86 30.32
N PRO A 400 22.04 -5.31 31.42
CA PRO A 400 22.72 -4.01 31.46
C PRO A 400 23.98 -4.00 30.57
N THR A 401 24.45 -5.15 30.03
CA THR A 401 25.68 -5.19 29.20
C THR A 401 25.31 -5.17 27.72
N HIS A 402 23.95 -5.03 27.45
CA HIS A 402 23.51 -5.13 26.05
C HIS A 402 23.28 -3.72 25.49
N GLN A 403 23.97 -3.47 24.33
CA GLN A 403 23.78 -2.16 23.66
C GLN A 403 22.66 -2.26 22.61
N PRO A 404 21.73 -1.31 22.76
CA PRO A 404 20.61 -1.37 21.82
C PRO A 404 21.02 -0.93 20.40
N LEU A 405 20.21 -1.31 19.47
CA LEU A 405 20.51 -0.95 18.07
C LEU A 405 20.23 0.53 17.83
N THR A 406 21.15 1.14 17.06
CA THR A 406 20.90 2.55 16.69
C THR A 406 20.01 2.60 15.43
N TYR A 407 19.48 3.82 15.10
CA TYR A 407 18.61 3.92 13.89
C TYR A 407 19.40 3.61 12.62
N ALA A 408 20.71 3.98 12.63
CA ALA A 408 21.54 3.71 11.43
C ALA A 408 21.72 2.20 11.22
N GLU A 409 21.88 1.46 12.38
CA GLU A 409 22.03 -0.01 12.23
C GLU A 409 20.71 -0.65 11.77
N ALA A 410 19.61 -0.12 12.36
CA ALA A 410 18.31 -0.68 11.94
C ALA A 410 18.04 -0.41 10.46
N PHE A 411 18.35 0.82 10.04
CA PHE A 411 18.21 1.14 8.60
C PHE A 411 19.09 0.24 7.74
N HIS A 412 20.31 -0.07 8.25
CA HIS A 412 21.19 -0.99 7.51
C HIS A 412 20.54 -2.38 7.39
N LEU A 413 19.93 -2.85 8.42
CA LEU A 413 19.30 -4.18 8.37
C LEU A 413 18.15 -4.21 7.38
N ALA A 414 17.46 -3.07 7.23
CA ALA A 414 16.26 -3.03 6.36
C ALA A 414 16.67 -2.85 4.89
N THR A 415 17.98 -2.55 4.65
CA THR A 415 18.42 -2.36 3.25
C THR A 415 19.58 -3.31 2.93
N VAL A 416 20.84 -2.99 3.32
CA VAL A 416 22.03 -3.76 2.94
C VAL A 416 22.01 -5.12 3.67
N GLY A 417 21.55 -5.11 4.95
CA GLY A 417 21.52 -6.37 5.71
C GLY A 417 20.59 -7.40 5.05
N SER A 418 19.40 -6.91 4.74
CA SER A 418 18.44 -7.85 4.10
C SER A 418 18.91 -8.25 2.70
N ALA A 419 19.53 -7.31 1.98
CA ALA A 419 20.10 -7.69 0.67
C ALA A 419 21.17 -8.78 0.81
N ALA A 420 21.96 -8.70 1.90
CA ALA A 420 23.00 -9.73 2.12
C ALA A 420 22.35 -11.09 2.41
N CYS A 421 21.23 -11.05 3.10
CA CYS A 421 20.57 -12.32 3.42
C CYS A 421 19.98 -12.99 2.17
N LEU A 422 19.61 -12.16 1.27
CA LEU A 422 18.98 -12.74 0.06
C LEU A 422 20.01 -12.95 -1.04
N GLY A 423 21.30 -12.69 -0.72
CA GLY A 423 22.38 -12.89 -1.72
C GLY A 423 22.42 -11.75 -2.75
N LEU A 424 21.83 -10.57 -2.34
CA LEU A 424 21.79 -9.45 -3.30
C LEU A 424 22.72 -8.32 -2.84
N HIS A 425 23.68 -8.65 -2.02
CA HIS A 425 24.50 -7.56 -1.43
C HIS A 425 25.33 -6.86 -2.51
N ASP A 426 25.60 -7.60 -3.70
CA ASP A 426 26.42 -6.96 -4.76
C ASP A 426 25.51 -6.28 -5.79
N VAL A 427 24.22 -6.41 -5.62
CA VAL A 427 23.33 -5.91 -6.70
C VAL A 427 22.56 -4.68 -6.18
N VAL A 428 22.00 -4.80 -4.85
CA VAL A 428 21.20 -3.66 -4.35
C VAL A 428 21.49 -3.48 -2.85
N GLY A 429 20.89 -2.42 -2.26
CA GLY A 429 21.03 -2.28 -0.79
C GLY A 429 21.60 -0.90 -0.44
N ASN A 430 22.46 -0.38 -1.32
CA ASN A 430 22.99 0.99 -1.12
C ASN A 430 23.34 1.61 -2.47
N PHE A 431 23.88 2.80 -2.46
CA PHE A 431 24.11 3.50 -3.75
C PHE A 431 25.59 3.43 -4.13
N VAL A 432 26.17 2.23 -4.01
CA VAL A 432 27.59 2.05 -4.41
C VAL A 432 27.62 1.81 -5.93
N PRO A 433 28.57 2.56 -6.63
CA PRO A 433 28.65 2.40 -8.09
C PRO A 433 28.81 0.93 -8.50
N GLY A 434 28.10 0.50 -9.53
CA GLY A 434 28.12 -0.90 -10.00
C GLY A 434 26.81 -1.61 -9.63
N LYS A 435 26.09 -1.08 -8.58
CA LYS A 435 24.84 -1.74 -8.17
C LYS A 435 23.64 -1.16 -8.94
N GLU A 436 22.47 -1.91 -8.82
CA GLU A 436 21.26 -1.41 -9.49
C GLU A 436 20.57 -0.34 -8.63
N LEU A 437 19.80 0.54 -9.32
CA LEU A 437 19.21 1.67 -8.57
C LEU A 437 17.80 1.29 -8.11
N ASP A 438 17.73 0.82 -6.87
CA ASP A 438 16.45 0.78 -6.14
C ASP A 438 16.40 1.92 -5.11
N MET A 439 15.41 2.85 -5.44
CA MET A 439 15.51 4.10 -4.66
C MET A 439 14.10 4.58 -4.29
N LEU A 440 14.07 5.14 -3.09
CA LEU A 440 12.84 5.83 -2.67
C LEU A 440 13.08 7.35 -2.61
N VAL A 441 11.98 8.00 -3.09
CA VAL A 441 12.04 9.47 -2.96
C VAL A 441 11.05 9.88 -1.86
N VAL A 442 11.65 10.53 -0.83
CA VAL A 442 10.80 10.81 0.36
C VAL A 442 10.66 12.33 0.48
N ASP A 443 9.27 12.62 0.59
CA ASP A 443 8.98 14.05 0.77
C ASP A 443 8.33 14.25 2.15
N LEU A 444 9.11 14.97 3.03
CA LEU A 444 8.58 15.15 4.41
C LEU A 444 7.55 16.28 4.43
N GLY A 445 7.41 17.05 3.36
CA GLY A 445 6.40 18.15 3.29
C GLY A 445 5.17 17.70 2.50
N SER A 446 5.02 16.36 2.37
CA SER A 446 3.84 15.91 1.60
C SER A 446 2.54 16.30 2.31
N ILE A 447 1.49 16.45 1.42
CA ILE A 447 0.18 16.87 1.99
C ILE A 447 -0.28 15.85 3.04
N ASN A 448 -0.52 16.24 4.27
CA ASN A 448 -1.03 15.42 5.39
C ASN A 448 0.07 14.53 5.96
N SER A 449 1.31 15.05 5.77
CA SER A 449 2.43 14.26 6.34
C SER A 449 2.34 14.25 7.87
N ALA A 450 2.66 13.07 8.39
CA ALA A 450 2.68 12.96 9.87
C ALA A 450 3.97 13.56 10.45
N VAL A 451 4.83 14.01 9.56
CA VAL A 451 6.14 14.50 10.02
C VAL A 451 6.16 16.02 9.85
N ASP A 452 6.50 16.73 10.94
CA ASP A 452 6.70 18.20 10.83
C ASP A 452 8.19 18.53 10.91
N THR A 453 8.54 19.28 9.84
CA THR A 453 9.98 19.67 9.85
C THR A 453 10.10 21.13 10.30
N HIS A 454 11.19 21.38 11.06
CA HIS A 454 11.45 22.76 11.52
C HIS A 454 12.78 23.27 10.96
N ASP A 455 12.99 24.61 11.00
CA ASP A 455 14.17 25.25 10.36
C ASP A 455 15.48 24.74 10.96
N HIS A 456 15.48 24.29 12.20
CA HIS A 456 16.77 23.86 12.81
C HIS A 456 17.03 22.38 12.55
N ASP A 457 16.12 21.69 11.83
CA ASP A 457 16.35 20.25 11.60
C ASP A 457 17.42 20.04 10.52
N ASP A 458 18.55 19.39 11.00
CA ASP A 458 19.56 19.06 9.99
C ASP A 458 19.19 17.78 9.23
N CYS A 459 20.03 17.37 8.25
CA CYS A 459 19.70 16.21 7.40
C CYS A 459 19.50 14.94 8.24
N SER A 460 20.30 14.79 9.21
CA SER A 460 20.17 13.58 10.06
C SER A 460 18.85 13.59 10.84
N SER A 461 18.45 14.75 11.39
CA SER A 461 17.18 14.81 12.16
C SER A 461 15.98 14.57 11.24
N ARG A 462 16.06 15.12 10.04
CA ARG A 462 14.95 14.88 9.09
C ARG A 462 14.83 13.40 8.73
N PHE A 463 15.96 12.80 8.52
CA PHE A 463 15.93 11.36 8.20
C PHE A 463 15.39 10.54 9.39
N GLN A 464 15.82 10.87 10.55
CA GLN A 464 15.31 10.13 11.72
C GLN A 464 13.80 10.34 11.87
N LYS A 465 13.38 11.58 11.70
CA LYS A 465 11.93 11.83 11.81
C LYS A 465 11.15 10.99 10.79
N PHE A 466 11.77 10.87 9.64
CA PHE A 466 11.06 10.04 8.64
C PHE A 466 10.99 8.59 9.11
N LEU A 467 12.13 8.03 9.63
CA LEU A 467 12.12 6.61 10.02
C LEU A 467 11.12 6.36 11.15
N PHE A 468 10.91 7.34 12.00
CA PHE A 468 10.10 7.03 13.20
C PHE A 468 8.68 7.57 13.02
N LEU A 469 8.51 8.59 12.18
CA LEU A 469 7.14 9.18 12.12
C LEU A 469 6.57 9.04 10.71
N GLY A 470 7.46 8.72 9.77
CA GLY A 470 7.00 8.74 8.36
C GLY A 470 6.11 7.54 8.04
N ASP A 471 5.32 7.71 6.93
CA ASP A 471 4.53 6.58 6.39
C ASP A 471 4.45 6.67 4.87
N ASP A 472 3.53 5.88 4.28
CA ASP A 472 3.50 5.77 2.81
C ASP A 472 3.23 7.13 2.15
N ARG A 473 2.63 8.11 2.82
CA ARG A 473 2.33 9.44 2.25
C ARG A 473 3.62 10.21 1.92
N ASN A 474 4.63 9.82 2.69
CA ASN A 474 5.90 10.56 2.48
C ASN A 474 6.73 9.97 1.35
N ILE A 475 6.37 8.81 0.94
CA ILE A 475 7.11 8.19 -0.17
C ILE A 475 6.42 8.57 -1.50
N VAL A 476 7.10 9.40 -2.30
CA VAL A 476 6.44 10.01 -3.48
C VAL A 476 6.79 9.20 -4.73
N HIS A 477 8.04 8.70 -4.70
CA HIS A 477 8.41 7.89 -5.89
C HIS A 477 9.20 6.67 -5.43
N VAL A 478 8.91 5.54 -6.16
CA VAL A 478 9.68 4.30 -5.92
C VAL A 478 10.33 3.85 -7.23
N TYR A 479 11.63 3.61 -7.13
CA TYR A 479 12.37 3.20 -8.34
C TYR A 479 12.91 1.79 -8.14
N VAL A 480 12.70 0.92 -9.16
CA VAL A 480 13.37 -0.40 -9.19
C VAL A 480 14.14 -0.54 -10.52
N ARG A 481 15.43 -0.77 -10.36
CA ARG A 481 16.36 -0.84 -11.50
C ARG A 481 16.26 0.41 -12.38
N GLY A 482 16.08 1.59 -11.68
CA GLY A 482 16.15 2.88 -12.42
C GLY A 482 14.81 3.21 -13.08
N ARG A 483 13.89 2.28 -12.96
CA ARG A 483 12.56 2.53 -13.56
C ARG A 483 11.58 3.00 -12.46
N ARG A 484 11.01 4.07 -12.82
CA ARG A 484 10.02 4.57 -11.84
C ARG A 484 8.74 3.72 -11.91
N LEU A 485 8.37 3.15 -10.80
CA LEU A 485 7.14 2.33 -10.81
C LEU A 485 5.91 3.24 -10.78
N VAL A 486 5.19 3.55 -12.16
CA VAL A 486 4.17 4.56 -12.51
C VAL A 486 2.85 4.18 -11.82
N HIS A 487 2.44 4.71 -10.52
CA HIS A 487 1.33 5.48 -9.93
C HIS A 487 0.46 4.56 -9.05
N LEU A 488 0.72 4.40 -7.77
CA LEU A 488 0.20 4.16 -6.42
C LEU A 488 -1.06 4.97 -6.14
N ALA A 489 -1.69 5.64 -7.21
CA ALA A 489 -3.00 6.30 -7.03
C ALA A 489 -3.89 6.02 -8.25
N ARG A 490 -3.46 5.58 -9.42
CA ARG A 490 -4.22 5.22 -10.62
C ARG A 490 -4.45 3.70 -10.68
N THR A 491 -3.62 2.87 -9.96
CA THR A 491 -3.74 1.40 -9.95
C THR A 491 -4.74 0.96 -8.88
N ILE A 492 -4.88 1.71 -7.75
CA ILE A 492 -5.84 1.42 -6.67
C ILE A 492 -7.25 1.87 -7.11
N GLU A 493 -7.31 3.03 -7.87
CA GLU A 493 -8.60 3.49 -8.43
C GLU A 493 -9.06 2.59 -9.59
N GLN A 494 -8.23 2.00 -10.28
CA GLN A 494 -8.54 1.10 -11.42
C GLN A 494 -8.77 -0.34 -10.92
N VAL A 495 -8.04 -0.81 -9.84
CA VAL A 495 -8.25 -2.15 -9.22
C VAL A 495 -9.54 -2.12 -8.38
N ASN A 496 -9.81 -0.92 -7.74
CA ASN A 496 -11.06 -0.75 -6.98
C ASN A 496 -12.26 -0.63 -7.92
N LYS A 497 -12.04 -0.03 -9.09
CA LYS A 497 -13.09 0.02 -10.14
C LYS A 497 -13.33 -1.36 -10.75
N GLN A 498 -12.34 -2.18 -10.89
CA GLN A 498 -12.42 -3.56 -11.44
C GLN A 498 -12.98 -4.52 -10.40
N HIS A 499 -12.73 -4.27 -9.06
CA HIS A 499 -13.28 -5.05 -7.94
C HIS A 499 -14.76 -4.69 -7.71
N ARG A 500 -15.13 -3.37 -7.96
CA ARG A 500 -16.54 -2.96 -7.91
C ARG A 500 -17.33 -3.56 -9.08
N ILE A 501 -16.66 -3.75 -10.18
CA ILE A 501 -17.27 -4.35 -11.39
C ILE A 501 -17.31 -5.88 -11.23
N ALA A 502 -16.32 -6.52 -10.53
CA ALA A 502 -16.26 -7.98 -10.28
C ALA A 502 -17.19 -8.37 -9.12
N GLN A 503 -17.38 -7.41 -8.14
CA GLN A 503 -18.32 -7.62 -7.01
C GLN A 503 -19.76 -7.32 -7.47
N GLN A 504 -19.93 -6.51 -8.55
CA GLN A 504 -21.24 -6.26 -9.18
C GLN A 504 -21.58 -7.37 -10.18
N GLY A 505 -20.60 -8.19 -10.68
CA GLY A 505 -20.78 -9.36 -11.57
C GLY A 505 -21.08 -10.62 -10.76
N ASP A 506 -20.79 -10.66 -9.33
CA ASP A 506 -21.05 -11.80 -8.42
C ASP A 506 -22.37 -11.58 -7.66
N ARG A 507 -22.91 -10.28 -7.71
CA ARG A 507 -24.27 -9.99 -7.21
C ARG A 507 -25.32 -10.17 -8.31
N ARG A 508 -24.87 -10.29 -9.61
CA ARG A 508 -25.72 -10.52 -10.79
C ARG A 508 -25.90 -12.02 -11.05
N THR A 509 -24.98 -12.98 -10.35
CA THR A 509 -25.12 -14.43 -10.59
C THR A 509 -25.78 -15.10 -9.38
N ARG A 510 -26.03 -14.32 -8.24
CA ARG A 510 -26.81 -14.84 -7.10
C ARG A 510 -28.22 -14.24 -7.10
N ASN A 511 -28.41 -13.34 -8.09
CA ASN A 511 -29.78 -12.82 -8.29
C ASN A 511 -30.32 -13.24 -9.66
N GLN A 512 -29.60 -14.35 -10.27
CA GLN A 512 -30.18 -14.84 -11.55
C GLN A 512 -30.72 -16.26 -11.37
N ARG A 513 -31.17 -16.54 -10.14
CA ARG A 513 -32.24 -17.56 -10.25
C ARG A 513 -33.58 -16.96 -9.86
N GLU A 514 -33.87 -15.90 -10.57
CA GLU A 514 -35.29 -15.54 -10.81
C GLU A 514 -35.36 -14.15 -11.43
N ASP A 515 -35.17 -14.01 -12.85
CA ASP A 515 -36.10 -13.04 -13.47
C ASP A 515 -35.64 -12.71 -14.90
N VAL A 516 -35.85 -13.61 -15.86
CA VAL A 516 -36.51 -13.33 -17.16
C VAL A 516 -37.49 -12.16 -17.01
N SER A 517 -36.99 -10.88 -16.80
CA SER A 517 -37.93 -9.87 -17.36
C SER A 517 -37.24 -8.51 -17.43
N GLY A 518 -36.13 -8.14 -18.30
CA GLY A 518 -36.18 -6.82 -19.00
C GLY A 518 -36.50 -5.67 -18.05
N ARG A 519 -35.76 -5.31 -16.91
CA ARG A 519 -36.18 -4.04 -16.25
C ARG A 519 -35.14 -2.95 -16.55
N ARG A 520 -35.64 -1.70 -17.11
CA ARG A 520 -35.20 -0.31 -17.36
C ARG A 520 -34.89 0.42 -16.04
N LEU A 521 -33.55 0.94 -15.95
CA LEU A 521 -33.02 1.80 -14.87
C LEU A 521 -34.11 2.74 -14.32
N THR A 522 -34.30 2.74 -12.94
CA THR A 522 -35.26 3.68 -12.29
C THR A 522 -34.78 5.12 -12.44
N ASP A 523 -35.51 6.05 -12.78
CA ASP A 523 -35.33 7.51 -12.95
C ASP A 523 -34.46 8.10 -11.83
N GLU A 524 -34.33 7.41 -10.72
CA GLU A 524 -33.53 7.90 -9.59
C GLU A 524 -32.06 7.49 -9.72
N GLU A 525 -31.85 6.45 -10.39
CA GLU A 525 -30.48 5.93 -10.62
C GLU A 525 -29.84 6.62 -11.83
N LYS A 526 -30.63 7.03 -12.74
CA LYS A 526 -30.13 7.83 -13.89
C LYS A 526 -29.86 9.28 -13.46
N ALA A 527 -30.53 9.71 -12.45
CA ALA A 527 -30.37 11.09 -11.95
C ALA A 527 -29.15 11.20 -11.03
N MET A 528 -28.72 10.17 -10.39
CA MET A 528 -27.55 10.18 -9.48
C MET A 528 -26.25 10.02 -10.29
N ALA A 529 -26.25 9.29 -11.27
CA ALA A 529 -25.09 9.11 -12.16
C ALA A 529 -24.82 10.38 -12.98
N ALA A 530 -25.83 11.02 -13.29
CA ALA A 530 -25.70 12.28 -14.05
C ALA A 530 -25.24 13.43 -13.14
N HIS A 531 -25.60 13.43 -11.85
CA HIS A 531 -25.11 14.39 -10.84
C HIS A 531 -23.60 14.21 -10.58
N HIS A 532 -23.14 13.03 -10.58
CA HIS A 532 -21.72 12.74 -10.31
C HIS A 532 -20.83 13.17 -11.48
N THR A 533 -21.38 13.03 -12.64
CA THR A 533 -20.63 13.45 -13.85
C THR A 533 -20.57 14.98 -13.93
N PHE A 534 -21.60 15.60 -13.56
CA PHE A 534 -21.67 17.08 -13.56
C PHE A 534 -20.71 17.67 -12.53
N VAL A 535 -20.58 17.17 -11.37
CA VAL A 535 -19.72 17.70 -10.29
C VAL A 535 -18.25 17.44 -10.65
N ARG A 536 -18.05 16.40 -11.30
CA ARG A 536 -16.68 16.08 -11.73
C ARG A 536 -16.19 17.08 -12.79
N GLN A 537 -17.06 17.44 -13.69
CA GLN A 537 -16.66 18.39 -14.75
C GLN A 537 -16.44 19.80 -14.16
N LEU A 538 -17.12 20.14 -13.09
CA LEU A 538 -16.94 21.46 -12.43
C LEU A 538 -15.63 21.50 -11.65
N VAL A 539 -15.21 20.35 -11.09
CA VAL A 539 -13.98 20.33 -10.26
C VAL A 539 -12.75 20.31 -11.17
N ASP A 540 -12.98 19.78 -12.33
CA ASP A 540 -11.82 19.63 -13.24
C ASP A 540 -11.73 20.85 -14.17
N GLY A 541 -12.78 21.80 -14.03
CA GLY A 541 -12.73 23.07 -14.80
C GLY A 541 -13.00 22.86 -16.29
N SER A 542 -13.47 21.67 -16.66
CA SER A 542 -13.63 21.32 -18.08
C SER A 542 -15.05 21.70 -18.56
N MET A 543 -15.78 22.45 -17.65
CA MET A 543 -17.16 22.78 -18.05
C MET A 543 -17.18 24.16 -18.73
N ARG A 544 -17.83 24.09 -19.93
CA ARG A 544 -17.96 25.36 -20.67
C ARG A 544 -19.44 25.69 -20.89
N ILE A 545 -19.76 26.94 -20.36
CA ILE A 545 -21.19 27.23 -20.53
C ILE A 545 -21.33 28.66 -21.09
N PRO A 546 -22.23 28.72 -22.06
CA PRO A 546 -22.52 30.09 -22.55
C PRO A 546 -23.24 30.92 -21.49
N VAL A 547 -22.65 32.08 -21.13
CA VAL A 547 -23.27 32.94 -20.11
C VAL A 547 -23.66 34.27 -20.76
N ARG A 548 -24.95 34.74 -20.44
CA ARG A 548 -25.41 36.02 -21.03
C ARG A 548 -24.71 37.21 -20.37
N ASN A 549 -24.19 38.12 -21.33
CA ASN A 549 -23.57 39.36 -20.84
C ASN A 549 -24.64 40.44 -20.62
N PRO A 550 -24.85 40.79 -19.36
CA PRO A 550 -25.95 41.71 -19.02
C PRO A 550 -25.72 43.11 -19.61
N ARG A 551 -24.44 43.45 -20.03
CA ARG A 551 -24.12 44.81 -20.51
C ARG A 551 -24.25 44.90 -22.04
N ARG A 552 -24.05 43.76 -22.79
CA ARG A 552 -23.96 43.79 -24.28
C ARG A 552 -25.11 42.98 -24.88
N GLY A 553 -25.99 42.38 -24.00
CA GLY A 553 -27.17 41.65 -24.50
C GLY A 553 -26.79 40.46 -25.39
N ASP A 554 -25.39 40.12 -25.58
CA ASP A 554 -24.87 38.98 -26.36
C ASP A 554 -24.33 37.91 -25.40
N TYR A 555 -23.87 36.66 -25.92
CA TYR A 555 -23.50 35.51 -25.06
C TYR A 555 -21.99 35.24 -25.20
N ASP A 556 -21.37 35.07 -23.88
CA ASP A 556 -19.93 34.67 -23.91
C ASP A 556 -19.76 33.24 -23.37
N ILE A 557 -18.82 32.48 -24.08
CA ILE A 557 -18.53 31.14 -23.54
C ILE A 557 -17.52 31.27 -22.38
N MET A 558 -18.09 30.83 -21.18
CA MET A 558 -17.22 31.00 -19.99
C MET A 558 -16.82 29.62 -19.44
N GLN A 559 -15.56 29.61 -19.01
CA GLN A 559 -15.15 28.41 -18.25
C GLN A 559 -15.59 28.52 -16.78
N VAL A 560 -16.36 27.41 -16.36
CA VAL A 560 -16.89 27.45 -14.98
C VAL A 560 -16.22 26.34 -14.16
N SER A 561 -15.81 26.69 -12.94
CA SER A 561 -15.16 25.67 -12.08
C SER A 561 -15.58 25.89 -10.62
N ILE A 562 -15.47 24.75 -9.86
CA ILE A 562 -15.78 24.86 -8.42
C ILE A 562 -14.59 24.34 -7.60
N ASP A 563 -14.29 24.95 -6.52
CA ASP A 563 -13.08 24.61 -5.73
C ASP A 563 -13.22 23.23 -5.07
N ALA A 564 -12.12 22.69 -4.59
CA ALA A 564 -12.00 21.30 -4.10
C ALA A 564 -12.90 21.06 -2.89
N HIS A 565 -13.30 22.28 -2.32
CA HIS A 565 -14.17 22.12 -1.14
C HIS A 565 -15.64 22.33 -1.53
N LEU A 566 -15.92 22.44 -2.82
CA LEU A 566 -17.27 22.61 -3.41
C LEU A 566 -18.03 23.77 -2.77
N THR A 567 -17.32 24.80 -2.55
CA THR A 567 -17.97 25.93 -1.85
C THR A 567 -17.88 27.20 -2.69
N LEU A 568 -16.98 27.22 -3.59
CA LEU A 568 -16.78 28.49 -4.32
C LEU A 568 -16.81 28.19 -5.83
N LEU A 569 -17.79 28.89 -6.46
CA LEU A 569 -17.90 28.76 -7.93
C LEU A 569 -17.22 29.93 -8.64
N THR A 570 -16.40 29.54 -9.72
CA THR A 570 -15.67 30.59 -10.43
C THR A 570 -15.93 30.45 -11.94
N TRP A 571 -16.19 31.73 -12.57
CA TRP A 571 -16.28 31.61 -14.04
C TRP A 571 -15.53 32.77 -14.69
N SER A 572 -14.87 32.38 -15.89
CA SER A 572 -14.05 33.38 -16.58
C SER A 572 -14.14 33.16 -18.09
N PRO A 573 -13.92 34.25 -18.87
CA PRO A 573 -13.98 34.13 -20.34
C PRO A 573 -12.81 33.30 -20.88
N LEU A 574 -13.06 32.41 -21.93
CA LEU A 574 -12.05 31.52 -22.54
C LEU A 574 -11.11 32.33 -23.45
N LEU A 575 -9.79 32.57 -23.05
CA LEU A 575 -8.80 33.40 -23.79
C LEU A 575 -8.52 32.80 -25.18
N SER A 576 -9.50 32.81 -26.10
CA SER A 576 -9.04 32.42 -27.45
C SER A 576 -9.43 33.50 -28.46
N SER A 577 -9.15 34.83 -28.22
CA SER A 577 -9.18 35.72 -29.40
C SER A 577 -8.14 36.85 -29.21
N PRO A 578 -7.15 37.12 -30.22
CA PRO A 578 -6.03 38.08 -30.29
C PRO A 578 -6.48 39.51 -29.95
N ASP A 579 -7.76 39.72 -29.45
CA ASP A 579 -8.12 41.09 -28.98
C ASP A 579 -8.34 41.07 -27.47
N ALA A 580 -7.69 40.24 -26.62
CA ALA A 580 -7.96 40.07 -25.19
C ALA A 580 -7.00 40.96 -24.37
N ARG A 581 -6.69 42.16 -24.83
CA ARG A 581 -5.98 43.10 -23.93
C ARG A 581 -6.99 43.92 -23.14
N GLN A 582 -8.15 43.27 -22.72
CA GLN A 582 -8.81 43.87 -21.52
C GLN A 582 -9.48 42.76 -20.70
N ALA A 583 -8.80 41.68 -20.20
CA ALA A 583 -9.20 40.55 -19.34
C ALA A 583 -10.11 41.02 -18.19
N SER A 584 -11.46 41.11 -18.41
CA SER A 584 -12.46 41.15 -17.31
C SER A 584 -12.16 40.07 -16.26
N SER A 585 -11.62 40.40 -15.06
CA SER A 585 -11.38 39.78 -13.74
C SER A 585 -12.38 38.65 -13.47
N ALA A 586 -11.92 37.31 -13.46
CA ALA A 586 -12.62 36.10 -12.97
C ALA A 586 -13.62 36.45 -11.84
N GLN A 587 -14.95 36.11 -12.24
CA GLN A 587 -16.00 36.35 -11.22
C GLN A 587 -16.19 35.11 -10.34
N THR A 588 -16.42 35.38 -9.02
CA THR A 588 -16.57 34.24 -8.08
C THR A 588 -17.89 34.37 -7.32
N LEU A 589 -18.47 33.13 -7.07
CA LEU A 589 -19.72 33.09 -6.30
C LEU A 589 -19.63 31.99 -5.23
N GLU A 590 -19.82 32.48 -3.97
CA GLU A 590 -19.93 31.45 -2.91
C GLU A 590 -21.32 30.81 -2.94
N LEU A 591 -21.29 29.49 -2.97
CA LEU A 591 -22.55 28.75 -3.21
C LEU A 591 -23.52 29.00 -2.05
N GLU A 592 -23.05 29.45 -0.96
CA GLU A 592 -23.94 29.76 0.18
C GLU A 592 -24.73 31.06 -0.07
N ASP A 593 -24.23 31.88 -0.90
CA ASP A 593 -24.87 33.19 -1.12
C ASP A 593 -25.94 33.08 -2.22
N VAL A 594 -26.18 31.83 -2.61
CA VAL A 594 -27.18 31.65 -3.68
C VAL A 594 -28.58 31.70 -3.05
N VAL A 595 -29.46 32.48 -3.61
CA VAL A 595 -30.80 32.72 -3.05
C VAL A 595 -31.79 31.77 -3.73
N SER A 596 -31.65 31.64 -5.06
CA SER A 596 -32.58 30.71 -5.72
C SER A 596 -31.99 30.26 -7.06
N ILE A 597 -32.44 28.96 -7.34
CA ILE A 597 -32.05 28.43 -8.66
C ILE A 597 -33.30 27.91 -9.36
N VAL A 598 -33.53 28.55 -10.52
CA VAL A 598 -34.81 28.15 -11.17
C VAL A 598 -34.53 27.90 -12.66
N PRO A 599 -35.26 26.83 -13.20
CA PRO A 599 -35.13 26.61 -14.65
C PRO A 599 -35.61 27.84 -15.45
N TRP A 600 -34.84 28.14 -16.45
CA TRP A 600 -35.17 29.32 -17.29
C TRP A 600 -35.31 28.92 -18.75
N THR A 601 -36.58 29.17 -19.40
CA THR A 601 -36.77 28.84 -20.83
C THR A 601 -37.24 30.09 -21.57
N HIS A 602 -36.46 30.52 -22.73
CA HIS A 602 -36.89 31.75 -23.43
C HIS A 602 -37.06 31.45 -24.94
N LYS A 603 -38.11 32.04 -25.70
CA LYS A 603 -38.33 31.93 -27.16
C LYS A 603 -37.73 33.14 -27.88
N MET A 604 -36.86 33.01 -28.97
CA MET A 604 -36.36 34.22 -29.67
C MET A 604 -37.53 35.09 -30.17
N PRO A 605 -37.65 36.44 -30.15
CA PRO A 605 -38.57 37.28 -30.91
C PRO A 605 -38.16 37.41 -32.38
N THR A 606 -38.78 36.64 -33.40
CA THR A 606 -38.69 37.64 -34.50
C THR A 606 -39.68 37.25 -35.60
N LYS A 607 -40.90 38.10 -35.84
CA LYS A 607 -41.77 38.36 -37.01
C LYS A 607 -42.25 37.05 -37.64
N LYS A 608 -43.62 36.85 -37.65
CA LYS A 608 -44.70 35.88 -37.88
C LYS A 608 -44.21 34.62 -38.60
N PRO A 609 -44.41 33.51 -37.89
CA PRO A 609 -43.84 32.22 -38.30
C PRO A 609 -44.57 31.65 -39.53
N SER A 610 -43.84 31.30 -40.68
CA SER A 610 -44.32 30.63 -41.90
C SER A 610 -44.92 29.25 -41.60
N ALA A 611 -45.86 28.68 -42.33
CA ALA A 611 -46.63 27.42 -42.19
C ALA A 611 -45.69 26.21 -42.12
N ALA A 612 -44.40 26.35 -42.51
CA ALA A 612 -43.37 25.30 -42.38
C ALA A 612 -42.69 25.34 -41.01
N GLU A 613 -42.79 26.46 -40.29
CA GLU A 613 -42.23 26.69 -38.94
C GLU A 613 -43.26 26.32 -37.86
N LEU A 614 -44.56 26.26 -38.26
CA LEU A 614 -45.61 25.77 -37.35
C LEU A 614 -45.74 24.24 -37.41
N GLU A 615 -45.20 23.64 -38.53
CA GLU A 615 -45.19 22.17 -38.68
C GLU A 615 -43.92 21.55 -38.06
N MET A 616 -42.91 22.30 -37.78
CA MET A 616 -41.64 21.87 -37.16
C MET A 616 -41.68 22.16 -35.65
N ALA A 617 -42.54 22.96 -35.08
CA ALA A 617 -42.81 23.21 -33.65
C ALA A 617 -43.67 22.07 -33.07
N SER A 618 -44.36 21.35 -33.85
CA SER A 618 -45.13 20.18 -33.37
C SER A 618 -44.26 18.92 -33.32
N LYS A 619 -42.97 19.19 -33.82
CA LYS A 619 -41.97 18.11 -33.73
C LYS A 619 -40.77 18.55 -32.88
N GLY A 620 -41.02 19.55 -31.77
CA GLY A 620 -40.03 19.90 -30.73
C GLY A 620 -39.12 21.06 -31.19
N GLY A 621 -39.48 22.20 -31.60
CA GLY A 621 -38.85 23.46 -32.04
C GLY A 621 -38.10 24.15 -30.89
N CYS A 622 -36.85 24.93 -31.26
CA CYS A 622 -35.62 25.61 -30.81
C CYS A 622 -35.92 26.54 -29.62
N TRP A 623 -35.97 25.84 -28.35
CA TRP A 623 -35.94 26.51 -27.03
C TRP A 623 -34.51 26.47 -26.47
N TYR A 624 -33.99 27.84 -26.07
CA TYR A 624 -32.79 27.64 -25.21
C TYR A 624 -33.22 27.35 -23.76
N PHE A 625 -32.77 26.07 -23.23
CA PHE A 625 -32.98 25.65 -21.83
C PHE A 625 -31.81 26.13 -20.97
N GLY A 626 -32.19 27.03 -19.98
CA GLY A 626 -31.09 27.53 -19.11
C GLY A 626 -31.51 27.56 -17.64
N VAL A 627 -30.48 27.77 -16.81
CA VAL A 627 -30.72 27.83 -15.35
C VAL A 627 -30.32 29.23 -14.86
N CYS A 628 -31.30 29.83 -14.10
CA CYS A 628 -30.99 31.15 -13.51
C CYS A 628 -30.61 31.00 -12.04
N VAL A 629 -29.39 31.46 -11.79
CA VAL A 629 -28.90 31.37 -10.40
C VAL A 629 -28.88 32.80 -9.83
N ALA A 630 -29.81 32.99 -8.84
CA ALA A 630 -29.84 34.31 -8.18
C ALA A 630 -29.00 34.28 -6.88
N TYR A 631 -28.09 35.28 -6.80
CA TYR A 631 -27.22 35.28 -5.59
C TYR A 631 -26.97 36.72 -5.14
N THR A 632 -26.65 36.88 -3.81
CA THR A 632 -26.51 38.22 -3.24
C THR A 632 -25.03 38.60 -3.16
N LYS A 633 -24.66 39.64 -3.79
CA LYS A 633 -23.28 40.17 -3.72
C LYS A 633 -23.33 41.68 -3.39
N GLN A 634 -22.73 42.19 -2.20
CA GLN A 634 -22.65 43.60 -1.76
C GLN A 634 -24.05 44.19 -1.57
N GLN A 635 -25.07 43.39 -1.13
CA GLN A 635 -26.44 43.80 -0.68
C GLN A 635 -27.35 44.07 -1.88
N ARG A 636 -26.93 43.62 -3.13
CA ARG A 636 -27.81 43.66 -4.31
C ARG A 636 -27.91 42.26 -4.93
N THR A 637 -29.20 41.91 -5.35
CA THR A 637 -29.42 40.58 -5.95
C THR A 637 -28.98 40.59 -7.43
N GLN A 638 -28.02 39.64 -7.66
CA GLN A 638 -27.55 39.50 -9.06
C GLN A 638 -28.01 38.14 -9.61
N GLN A 639 -28.06 38.17 -11.04
CA GLN A 639 -28.51 36.89 -11.64
C GLN A 639 -27.45 36.39 -12.63
N LEU A 640 -27.26 35.06 -12.41
CA LEU A 640 -26.35 34.38 -13.35
C LEU A 640 -27.15 33.36 -14.17
N MET A 641 -27.01 33.59 -15.57
CA MET A 641 -27.80 32.66 -16.41
C MET A 641 -26.85 31.66 -17.11
N LEU A 642 -27.32 30.26 -16.83
CA LEU A 642 -26.51 29.20 -17.45
C LEU A 642 -27.36 28.48 -18.50
N LEU A 643 -26.77 28.40 -19.66
CA LEU A 643 -27.61 27.79 -20.72
C LEU A 643 -27.35 26.29 -20.83
N CYS A 644 -28.44 25.64 -21.29
CA CYS A 644 -28.37 24.17 -21.39
C CYS A 644 -28.78 23.77 -22.82
N HIS A 645 -28.32 22.56 -23.20
CA HIS A 645 -28.51 22.10 -24.61
C HIS A 645 -29.91 21.49 -24.77
N ASN A 646 -30.52 21.02 -23.65
CA ASN A 646 -31.87 20.45 -23.78
C ASN A 646 -32.54 20.40 -22.39
N ALA A 647 -33.81 20.17 -22.30
CA ALA A 647 -34.65 20.22 -21.08
C ALA A 647 -34.20 19.17 -20.06
N ALA A 648 -33.67 18.02 -20.60
CA ALA A 648 -33.17 16.97 -19.68
C ALA A 648 -31.89 17.42 -18.96
N GLU A 649 -31.05 18.16 -19.70
CA GLU A 649 -29.81 18.69 -19.11
C GLU A 649 -30.13 19.84 -18.13
N GLN A 650 -31.15 20.62 -18.36
CA GLN A 650 -31.61 21.71 -17.46
C GLN A 650 -32.15 21.13 -16.14
N GLU A 651 -32.90 20.07 -16.25
CA GLU A 651 -33.43 19.44 -15.02
C GLU A 651 -32.30 18.82 -14.18
N GLN A 652 -31.33 18.32 -14.88
CA GLN A 652 -30.17 17.70 -14.19
C GLN A 652 -29.28 18.76 -13.51
N LEU A 653 -29.15 19.80 -14.17
CA LEU A 653 -28.27 20.87 -13.64
C LEU A 653 -28.93 21.55 -12.43
N VAL A 654 -30.20 21.67 -12.50
CA VAL A 654 -30.92 22.30 -11.37
C VAL A 654 -30.82 21.40 -10.14
N LEU A 655 -30.98 20.10 -10.35
CA LEU A 655 -30.91 19.15 -9.22
C LEU A 655 -29.50 19.10 -8.62
N SER A 656 -28.57 19.07 -9.47
CA SER A 656 -27.17 18.98 -9.00
C SER A 656 -26.76 20.26 -8.25
N PHE A 657 -27.19 21.43 -8.73
CA PHE A 657 -26.82 22.70 -8.06
C PHE A 657 -27.60 22.84 -6.75
N ARG A 658 -28.82 22.30 -6.69
CA ARG A 658 -29.59 22.37 -5.41
C ARG A 658 -28.91 21.51 -4.33
N THR A 659 -28.42 20.38 -4.79
CA THR A 659 -27.73 19.50 -3.84
C THR A 659 -26.42 20.14 -3.35
N LEU A 660 -25.73 20.77 -4.22
CA LEU A 660 -24.45 21.42 -3.84
C LEU A 660 -24.70 22.60 -2.92
N ILE A 661 -25.77 23.33 -3.19
CA ILE A 661 -26.07 24.52 -2.36
C ILE A 661 -26.53 24.05 -0.98
N ARG A 662 -27.35 23.02 -0.97
CA ARG A 662 -27.81 22.48 0.32
C ARG A 662 -26.63 22.00 1.17
N ASN A 663 -25.71 21.33 0.59
CA ASN A 663 -24.54 20.83 1.34
C ASN A 663 -23.64 21.98 1.80
N ALA A 664 -23.54 22.96 0.95
CA ALA A 664 -22.68 24.11 1.33
C ALA A 664 -23.31 24.90 2.49
N LYS A 665 -24.66 25.05 2.54
CA LYS A 665 -25.35 25.78 3.63
C LYS A 665 -25.32 24.96 4.92
N GLN A 666 -25.42 23.55 4.82
CA GLN A 666 -25.32 22.66 6.00
C GLN A 666 -23.92 22.71 6.63
N ARG A 667 -22.97 22.80 5.88
CA ARG A 667 -21.58 22.84 6.39
C ARG A 667 -21.32 24.16 7.12
N ARG A 668 -21.84 25.27 6.75
CA ARG A 668 -21.68 26.57 7.44
C ARG A 668 -22.44 26.58 8.78
N SER A 669 -23.71 26.01 8.66
CA SER A 669 -24.47 25.92 9.92
C SER A 669 -23.73 25.06 10.96
N SER A 670 -23.00 24.03 10.50
CA SER A 670 -22.21 23.16 11.40
C SER A 670 -20.95 23.88 11.91
N LEU A 671 -20.41 24.72 11.07
CA LEU A 671 -19.19 25.48 11.47
C LEU A 671 -19.58 26.67 12.37
N GLN A 672 -20.82 27.30 12.27
CA GLN A 672 -21.32 28.40 13.14
C GLN A 672 -21.74 27.85 14.51
N LEU A 673 -22.21 26.54 14.59
CA LEU A 673 -22.51 25.85 15.86
C LEU A 673 -21.23 25.46 16.59
N ALA A 674 -20.21 25.20 15.83
CA ALA A 674 -18.88 24.87 16.41
C ALA A 674 -18.17 26.14 16.89
N ASP A 675 -18.46 27.28 16.27
CA ASP A 675 -17.87 28.58 16.67
C ASP A 675 -18.68 29.21 17.82
N ALA A 676 -20.05 28.94 18.01
CA ALA A 676 -20.90 29.37 19.13
C ALA A 676 -20.60 28.53 20.39
N ALA A 677 -20.07 27.33 20.25
CA ALA A 677 -19.63 26.46 21.37
C ALA A 677 -18.23 26.85 21.86
N ARG A 678 -17.54 27.66 21.10
CA ARG A 678 -16.18 28.13 21.46
C ARG A 678 -16.25 29.55 22.02
N LEU A 679 -17.46 30.30 21.97
CA LEU A 679 -17.56 31.69 22.47
C LEU A 679 -18.44 31.71 23.73
N THR A 680 -18.71 30.56 24.54
CA THR A 680 -19.27 30.79 25.90
C THR A 680 -18.15 30.62 26.95
N PRO A 681 -17.47 31.70 27.40
CA PRO A 681 -16.67 31.58 28.64
C PRO A 681 -17.52 31.86 29.89
N GLY A 682 -17.90 30.77 30.74
CA GLY A 682 -17.87 30.72 32.23
C GLY A 682 -18.90 31.70 32.84
N MET A 683 -20.17 31.30 33.12
CA MET A 683 -20.96 31.94 34.20
C MET A 683 -21.48 30.88 35.17
N THR A 684 -20.70 30.67 36.37
CA THR A 684 -20.85 30.83 37.83
C THR A 684 -22.10 30.09 38.33
N ALA A 685 -21.90 28.83 38.73
CA ALA A 685 -22.77 28.10 39.69
C ALA A 685 -22.39 28.48 41.14
N SER A 686 -23.04 29.61 41.71
CA SER A 686 -23.31 29.64 43.17
C SER A 686 -24.75 30.11 43.41
N HIS A 687 -25.69 29.29 43.91
CA HIS A 687 -26.45 29.23 45.18
C HIS A 687 -27.93 28.98 44.89
N MET A 688 -28.37 27.76 45.12
CA MET A 688 -29.63 27.65 45.91
C MET A 688 -29.84 26.19 46.32
N THR A 689 -29.39 25.87 47.58
CA THR A 689 -29.88 24.77 48.44
C THR A 689 -31.41 24.66 48.39
N PRO A 690 -31.95 23.37 48.63
CA PRO A 690 -32.62 23.00 49.89
C PRO A 690 -32.53 21.51 50.17
N THR A 691 -31.99 21.12 51.38
CA THR A 691 -32.61 20.47 52.55
C THR A 691 -32.16 19.00 52.62
N GLN A 692 -31.26 18.74 53.54
CA GLN A 692 -31.12 17.41 54.19
C GLN A 692 -32.36 17.07 55.01
N PRO A 693 -32.65 15.70 55.23
CA PRO A 693 -32.33 15.21 56.59
C PRO A 693 -31.89 13.73 56.56
N ALA A 694 -30.76 13.40 57.29
CA ALA A 694 -30.56 12.72 58.58
C ALA A 694 -30.06 11.28 58.36
N MET A 695 -28.83 10.99 58.64
CA MET A 695 -28.15 9.74 59.01
C MET A 695 -29.03 8.88 59.94
N PRO A 696 -28.83 7.47 60.09
CA PRO A 696 -27.68 6.71 60.63
C PRO A 696 -27.86 5.20 60.44
N SER A 697 -26.76 4.45 60.15
CA SER A 697 -26.12 3.39 60.95
C SER A 697 -26.48 2.01 60.38
N GLN A 698 -25.54 1.25 59.88
CA GLN A 698 -25.37 -0.10 60.49
C GLN A 698 -24.67 -1.03 59.48
N HIS A 699 -23.36 -1.36 59.69
CA HIS A 699 -22.70 -2.63 60.01
C HIS A 699 -23.16 -3.75 59.07
N ILE A 700 -22.23 -4.26 58.21
CA ILE A 700 -21.58 -5.58 58.28
C ILE A 700 -21.45 -6.15 56.87
N PRO A 701 -20.38 -6.97 56.57
CA PRO A 701 -19.03 -7.45 56.23
C PRO A 701 -19.05 -8.43 55.06
N LEU A 702 -17.95 -8.32 54.26
CA LEU A 702 -16.93 -9.21 53.66
C LEU A 702 -17.18 -10.67 54.05
N LEU A 703 -17.62 -11.45 53.03
CA LEU A 703 -17.33 -12.90 53.05
C LEU A 703 -16.95 -13.36 51.64
N VAL A 704 -15.64 -13.58 51.44
CA VAL A 704 -14.80 -14.74 51.04
C VAL A 704 -15.44 -16.05 51.47
N ARG A 705 -15.81 -16.81 50.47
CA ARG A 705 -15.60 -18.27 50.66
C ARG A 705 -15.60 -18.97 49.31
N ARG A 706 -14.44 -19.63 49.02
CA ARG A 706 -13.85 -20.96 48.76
C ARG A 706 -14.35 -21.49 47.41
#